data_AF-A0A2G6DTD3-F1
#
_entry.id   AF-A0A2G6DTD3-F1
#
_cell.length_a   1.000
_cell.length_b   1.000
_cell.length_c   1.000
_cell.angle_alpha   90.00
_cell.angle_beta   90.00
_cell.angle_gamma   90.00
#
_symmetry.space_group_name_H-M   'P 1'
#
loop_
_entity.id
_entity.type
_entity.pdbx_description
1 polymer ?
#
loop_
_entity_poly.entity_id
_entity_poly.type
_entity_poly.pdbx_seq_one_letter_code
_entity_poly.pdbx_strand_id
1 'polypeptide(L)'
;MVVKIKKPQKSQNTRHSSEIDRTLKKLQSKSQEEFASYTAKKLDLPYIDLNITPVASDDVTTITEEESKKYNVAVFYTTGKNMKLGTPTPENPEMREFIKELQDVRGWTVEIFVISPDSFERLLLQYKNAYFIDAIDTMRLTLSGKDLEEFNEGIGKLLALKKNLDALPTTEVLDILFSGAVILGASDVHLEPQKETVAVRFRVDGVLQNIVDFPQHTYKLITNRIKLMSKMKINVRDQAQDGHFAFDSAEANIDVRVSTIPGKAFEGIVMRLLKSDSVTVDINSLGLAGKAFDDIQKNIVKNAGMILTTGPTGSGKTTTLYTLINHIKSEETKIITIEDPIEYQINGISQTQVAKDRGYTFAKGLRAVVRQDPDVVLVGEIRDDETAAVAVNAALTGHLVLSTLHTNNAVATIPRLMELGIKPTLIPSATNIFMAQRLVRKLCEHCKEEYEPAKETVEMFMKMISLISPKAELEVPKNIEKIWRSVGCEKCHNTGYKGRVGIFEVLTMSPKLEKMILDMESETDIIKAALEEGLVTMTQDGVLKALKGITTIEEVMRVTTEGELIEVLYEDLMTQSLSRGIFVSQQTQQIASSHSENFESMNETVNNAEETDLLPMILSYGATLKSSDIHIEPGEEEVDVRMRVDGVLQSIAKIPIVSYPLLLSKIKVVSNIPTTIRQGVSDSRFRIMYEQENASENNVDVRVSIIVGGYGETIVMRLLSKDSVKLDVHSIGIRDYNLNRIMTQAQKPYGILLNTGPTGSGKTTTLYSILNEISSPDMKIITIEDPIEYQLDGILQTQINKKGSYTFGTALRALLRQDPDVILVGEIRDEETAETAINAALTGHLLISSLHTNDSVGAIQRLINLGVSTDDLTTAVNGFIAQRLVRTLCECKKEKTIEESEKAIITKVLDSISPLVSIPKPQTNKLFSPGKCSKCNGIGYKGRTVISEVFVLDDDLRELIAHNALLPDIKKKAIENGMLTMEQDAILKALEGVTTLEEARRVTTL
;
A
#
# COMPACT_ATOMS: atom_id res chain seq x y z
N MET A 1 -67.20 6.22 -22.82
CA MET A 1 -67.78 5.47 -23.97
C MET A 1 -67.79 6.37 -25.18
N VAL A 2 -66.76 6.33 -26.05
CA VAL A 2 -66.87 6.72 -27.48
C VAL A 2 -65.82 5.91 -28.25
N VAL A 3 -66.33 4.99 -29.07
CA VAL A 3 -65.59 4.17 -30.04
C VAL A 3 -65.26 5.05 -31.25
N LYS A 4 -64.00 5.03 -31.74
CA LYS A 4 -63.63 5.61 -33.04
C LYS A 4 -63.56 4.53 -34.12
N ILE A 5 -64.13 4.89 -35.27
CA ILE A 5 -64.52 4.09 -36.42
C ILE A 5 -63.31 3.73 -37.32
N LYS A 6 -63.31 2.49 -37.85
CA LYS A 6 -62.41 1.98 -38.90
C LYS A 6 -62.71 2.59 -40.28
N LYS A 7 -61.67 2.87 -41.06
CA LYS A 7 -61.68 2.93 -42.55
C LYS A 7 -60.54 2.08 -43.14
N PRO A 8 -60.64 1.60 -44.40
CA PRO A 8 -60.28 0.24 -44.79
C PRO A 8 -58.86 0.02 -45.36
N GLN A 9 -58.44 -1.25 -45.36
CA GLN A 9 -57.17 -1.80 -45.85
C GLN A 9 -56.88 -1.50 -47.33
N LYS A 10 -55.62 -1.14 -47.62
CA LYS A 10 -55.07 -0.89 -48.97
C LYS A 10 -53.73 -1.63 -49.20
N SER A 11 -53.56 -2.84 -48.64
CA SER A 11 -52.24 -3.50 -48.58
C SER A 11 -52.12 -4.86 -49.30
N GLN A 12 -53.10 -5.30 -50.10
CA GLN A 12 -53.01 -6.61 -50.79
C GLN A 12 -52.50 -6.57 -52.25
N ASN A 13 -52.39 -5.40 -52.89
CA ASN A 13 -52.01 -5.33 -54.33
C ASN A 13 -50.50 -5.25 -54.63
N THR A 14 -49.62 -4.97 -53.67
CA THR A 14 -48.18 -4.76 -53.93
C THR A 14 -47.32 -6.02 -53.87
N ARG A 15 -47.77 -7.10 -53.21
CA ARG A 15 -47.00 -8.37 -53.17
C ARG A 15 -47.07 -9.14 -54.48
N HIS A 16 -48.23 -9.13 -55.15
CA HIS A 16 -48.42 -9.86 -56.40
C HIS A 16 -47.60 -9.30 -57.58
N SER A 17 -47.31 -8.00 -57.62
CA SER A 17 -46.49 -7.43 -58.72
C SER A 17 -45.03 -7.91 -58.65
N SER A 18 -44.46 -8.02 -57.44
CA SER A 18 -43.05 -8.40 -57.26
C SER A 18 -42.74 -9.86 -57.62
N GLU A 19 -43.69 -10.78 -57.44
CA GLU A 19 -43.54 -12.18 -57.85
C GLU A 19 -43.70 -12.37 -59.35
N ILE A 20 -44.56 -11.57 -59.99
CA ILE A 20 -44.74 -11.54 -61.45
C ILE A 20 -43.45 -11.03 -62.11
N ASP A 21 -42.87 -9.93 -61.62
CA ASP A 21 -41.63 -9.37 -62.16
C ASP A 21 -40.46 -10.35 -62.06
N ARG A 22 -40.36 -11.07 -60.94
CA ARG A 22 -39.32 -12.10 -60.73
C ARG A 22 -39.49 -13.30 -61.66
N THR A 23 -40.75 -13.67 -61.95
CA THR A 23 -41.08 -14.78 -62.85
C THR A 23 -40.83 -14.40 -64.31
N LEU A 24 -41.20 -13.18 -64.70
CA LEU A 24 -40.92 -12.62 -66.02
C LEU A 24 -39.41 -12.55 -66.30
N LYS A 25 -38.61 -12.08 -65.33
CA LYS A 25 -37.15 -12.00 -65.48
C LYS A 25 -36.50 -13.39 -65.65
N LYS A 26 -37.01 -14.41 -64.95
CA LYS A 26 -36.56 -15.81 -65.13
C LYS A 26 -36.91 -16.37 -66.50
N LEU A 27 -38.10 -16.08 -67.02
CA LEU A 27 -38.52 -16.50 -68.37
C LEU A 27 -37.71 -15.79 -69.46
N GLN A 28 -37.37 -14.52 -69.26
CA GLN A 28 -36.52 -13.74 -70.17
C GLN A 28 -35.08 -14.28 -70.22
N SER A 29 -34.43 -14.51 -69.06
CA SER A 29 -33.07 -15.07 -69.01
C SER A 29 -33.02 -16.46 -69.66
N LYS A 30 -34.02 -17.33 -69.40
CA LYS A 30 -34.12 -18.64 -70.06
C LYS A 30 -34.26 -18.54 -71.59
N SER A 31 -35.10 -17.62 -72.07
CA SER A 31 -35.27 -17.37 -73.52
C SER A 31 -33.97 -16.87 -74.18
N GLN A 32 -33.20 -16.04 -73.49
CA GLN A 32 -31.92 -15.54 -74.00
C GLN A 32 -30.85 -16.63 -74.08
N GLU A 33 -30.81 -17.57 -73.14
CA GLU A 33 -29.92 -18.73 -73.19
C GLU A 33 -30.29 -19.69 -74.34
N GLU A 34 -31.59 -19.95 -74.54
CA GLU A 34 -32.08 -20.76 -75.67
C GLU A 34 -31.69 -20.12 -77.02
N PHE A 35 -31.78 -18.78 -77.13
CA PHE A 35 -31.36 -18.04 -78.33
C PHE A 35 -29.84 -18.09 -78.56
N ALA A 36 -29.04 -17.96 -77.51
CA ALA A 36 -27.58 -18.05 -77.60
C ALA A 36 -27.14 -19.45 -78.06
N SER A 37 -27.74 -20.51 -77.50
CA SER A 37 -27.48 -21.90 -77.91
C SER A 37 -27.86 -22.16 -79.38
N TYR A 38 -29.01 -21.65 -79.84
CA TYR A 38 -29.41 -21.74 -81.25
C TYR A 38 -28.44 -21.01 -82.18
N THR A 39 -28.02 -19.80 -81.82
CA THR A 39 -27.08 -18.98 -82.60
C THR A 39 -25.72 -19.66 -82.74
N ALA A 40 -25.21 -20.24 -81.65
CA ALA A 40 -23.97 -21.02 -81.66
C ALA A 40 -24.04 -22.19 -82.65
N LYS A 41 -25.14 -22.95 -82.62
CA LYS A 41 -25.37 -24.09 -83.51
C LYS A 41 -25.47 -23.68 -84.99
N LYS A 42 -26.06 -22.51 -85.28
CA LYS A 42 -26.16 -21.99 -86.65
C LYS A 42 -24.80 -21.57 -87.21
N LEU A 43 -23.90 -21.06 -86.35
CA LEU A 43 -22.60 -20.52 -86.73
C LEU A 43 -21.43 -21.50 -86.55
N ASP A 44 -21.72 -22.74 -86.15
CA ASP A 44 -20.72 -23.78 -85.82
C ASP A 44 -19.70 -23.31 -84.76
N LEU A 45 -20.20 -22.59 -83.75
CA LEU A 45 -19.41 -22.11 -82.61
C LEU A 45 -19.84 -22.82 -81.32
N PRO A 46 -18.93 -22.99 -80.34
CA PRO A 46 -19.29 -23.55 -79.05
C PRO A 46 -20.15 -22.56 -78.23
N TYR A 47 -21.08 -23.10 -77.45
CA TYR A 47 -21.96 -22.34 -76.55
C TYR A 47 -21.60 -22.61 -75.09
N ILE A 48 -21.72 -21.60 -74.24
CA ILE A 48 -21.58 -21.77 -72.79
C ILE A 48 -22.56 -20.88 -72.02
N ASP A 49 -23.19 -21.45 -71.00
CA ASP A 49 -24.02 -20.73 -70.04
C ASP A 49 -23.15 -20.30 -68.86
N LEU A 50 -22.81 -19.01 -68.79
CA LEU A 50 -22.01 -18.44 -67.72
C LEU A 50 -22.84 -18.06 -66.50
N ASN A 51 -24.16 -18.25 -66.55
CA ASN A 51 -24.98 -18.14 -65.35
C ASN A 51 -24.75 -19.30 -64.37
N ILE A 52 -24.37 -20.47 -64.88
CA ILE A 52 -24.08 -21.68 -64.11
C ILE A 52 -22.61 -22.09 -64.11
N THR A 53 -21.80 -21.53 -65.02
CA THR A 53 -20.36 -21.79 -65.08
C THR A 53 -19.58 -20.77 -64.24
N PRO A 54 -18.74 -21.19 -63.27
CA PRO A 54 -17.90 -20.27 -62.51
C PRO A 54 -16.80 -19.69 -63.40
N VAL A 55 -16.54 -18.39 -63.24
CA VAL A 55 -15.50 -17.64 -63.97
C VAL A 55 -14.62 -16.94 -62.95
N ALA A 56 -13.30 -17.10 -63.05
CA ALA A 56 -12.35 -16.43 -62.16
C ALA A 56 -12.19 -14.97 -62.57
N SER A 57 -12.07 -14.07 -61.60
CA SER A 57 -11.98 -12.63 -61.87
C SER A 57 -10.69 -12.24 -62.60
N ASP A 58 -9.60 -12.98 -62.37
CA ASP A 58 -8.31 -12.79 -63.06
C ASP A 58 -8.40 -13.13 -64.56
N ASP A 59 -9.33 -14.02 -64.96
CA ASP A 59 -9.53 -14.32 -66.38
C ASP A 59 -10.18 -13.12 -67.09
N VAL A 60 -11.19 -12.51 -66.44
CA VAL A 60 -11.97 -11.39 -66.98
C VAL A 60 -11.09 -10.17 -67.24
N THR A 61 -10.11 -9.89 -66.39
CA THR A 61 -9.20 -8.72 -66.50
C THR A 61 -8.17 -8.81 -67.60
N THR A 62 -8.04 -9.95 -68.29
CA THR A 62 -7.06 -10.12 -69.38
C THR A 62 -7.28 -9.14 -70.54
N ILE A 63 -8.50 -8.63 -70.70
CA ILE A 63 -8.83 -7.46 -71.53
C ILE A 63 -9.51 -6.40 -70.67
N THR A 64 -9.40 -5.12 -71.02
CA THR A 64 -9.99 -4.01 -70.23
C THR A 64 -11.52 -3.97 -70.31
N GLU A 65 -12.19 -3.35 -69.32
CA GLU A 65 -13.65 -3.15 -69.35
C GLU A 65 -14.08 -2.32 -70.58
N GLU A 66 -13.26 -1.34 -70.99
CA GLU A 66 -13.50 -0.54 -72.18
C GLU A 66 -13.42 -1.38 -73.46
N GLU A 67 -12.39 -2.22 -73.62
CA GLU A 67 -12.28 -3.16 -74.74
C GLU A 67 -13.44 -4.16 -74.74
N SER A 68 -13.79 -4.71 -73.57
CA SER A 68 -14.88 -5.68 -73.41
C SER A 68 -16.23 -5.11 -73.85
N LYS A 69 -16.55 -3.89 -73.40
CA LYS A 69 -17.78 -3.17 -73.78
C LYS A 69 -17.78 -2.73 -75.24
N LYS A 70 -16.65 -2.21 -75.73
CA LYS A 70 -16.53 -1.73 -77.11
C LYS A 70 -16.73 -2.85 -78.12
N TYR A 71 -16.08 -4.00 -77.89
CA TYR A 71 -16.09 -5.11 -78.84
C TYR A 71 -17.14 -6.19 -78.52
N ASN A 72 -17.94 -6.03 -77.45
CA ASN A 72 -18.93 -7.01 -76.96
C ASN A 72 -18.34 -8.41 -76.77
N VAL A 73 -17.18 -8.49 -76.12
CA VAL A 73 -16.49 -9.75 -75.79
C VAL A 73 -16.07 -9.73 -74.34
N ALA A 74 -16.14 -10.87 -73.66
CA ALA A 74 -15.61 -11.00 -72.30
C ALA A 74 -14.83 -12.30 -72.16
N VAL A 75 -13.67 -12.21 -71.52
CA VAL A 75 -12.85 -13.39 -71.22
C VAL A 75 -13.48 -14.12 -70.05
N PHE A 76 -13.63 -15.44 -70.16
CA PHE A 76 -14.17 -16.24 -69.06
C PHE A 76 -13.25 -17.39 -68.63
N TYR A 77 -12.13 -17.58 -69.34
CA TYR A 77 -11.11 -18.56 -68.98
C TYR A 77 -9.80 -18.27 -69.70
N THR A 78 -8.68 -18.30 -68.98
CA THR A 78 -7.33 -18.23 -69.54
C THR A 78 -6.45 -19.34 -68.98
N THR A 79 -5.54 -19.87 -69.80
CA THR A 79 -4.50 -20.81 -69.35
C THR A 79 -3.29 -20.73 -70.28
N GLY A 80 -2.16 -20.29 -69.74
CA GLY A 80 -0.95 -20.04 -70.53
C GLY A 80 -1.21 -18.94 -71.57
N LYS A 81 -1.07 -19.25 -72.86
CA LYS A 81 -1.42 -18.35 -73.97
C LYS A 81 -2.76 -18.67 -74.62
N ASN A 82 -3.57 -19.57 -74.04
CA ASN A 82 -4.90 -19.88 -74.54
C ASN A 82 -5.95 -19.06 -73.80
N MET A 83 -6.87 -18.44 -74.55
CA MET A 83 -7.92 -17.56 -74.04
C MET A 83 -9.27 -18.00 -74.61
N LYS A 84 -10.29 -18.10 -73.75
CA LYS A 84 -11.67 -18.34 -74.17
C LYS A 84 -12.51 -17.07 -73.99
N LEU A 85 -13.05 -16.57 -75.09
CA LEU A 85 -13.88 -15.36 -75.15
C LEU A 85 -15.34 -15.73 -75.35
N GLY A 86 -16.21 -15.16 -74.53
CA GLY A 86 -17.66 -15.21 -74.71
C GLY A 86 -18.17 -13.94 -75.38
N THR A 87 -19.06 -14.07 -76.36
CA THR A 87 -19.77 -12.93 -76.98
C THR A 87 -21.25 -13.20 -77.21
N PRO A 88 -22.14 -12.21 -76.99
CA PRO A 88 -23.52 -12.30 -77.44
C PRO A 88 -23.69 -11.98 -78.93
N THR A 89 -22.67 -11.44 -79.61
CA THR A 89 -22.73 -10.96 -80.99
C THR A 89 -21.54 -11.47 -81.84
N PRO A 90 -21.45 -12.80 -82.10
CA PRO A 90 -20.30 -13.42 -82.79
C PRO A 90 -20.08 -12.98 -84.25
N GLU A 91 -21.05 -12.29 -84.85
CA GLU A 91 -20.96 -11.77 -86.22
C GLU A 91 -20.37 -10.34 -86.30
N ASN A 92 -20.02 -9.71 -85.18
CA ASN A 92 -19.48 -8.34 -85.15
C ASN A 92 -18.12 -8.24 -85.91
N PRO A 93 -18.01 -7.43 -86.98
CA PRO A 93 -16.75 -7.27 -87.73
C PRO A 93 -15.62 -6.66 -86.90
N GLU A 94 -15.91 -5.68 -86.03
CA GLU A 94 -14.91 -5.01 -85.20
C GLU A 94 -14.32 -5.96 -84.15
N MET A 95 -15.13 -6.88 -83.65
CA MET A 95 -14.68 -7.95 -82.75
C MET A 95 -13.64 -8.84 -83.44
N ARG A 96 -13.81 -9.16 -84.73
CA ARG A 96 -12.87 -10.03 -85.46
C ARG A 96 -11.53 -9.35 -85.67
N GLU A 97 -11.50 -8.04 -85.86
CA GLU A 97 -10.26 -7.27 -85.91
C GLU A 97 -9.56 -7.24 -84.55
N PHE A 98 -10.31 -7.04 -83.46
CA PHE A 98 -9.76 -7.11 -82.11
C PHE A 98 -9.20 -8.50 -81.77
N ILE A 99 -9.86 -9.59 -82.18
CA ILE A 99 -9.34 -10.95 -81.98
C ILE A 99 -8.04 -11.17 -82.76
N LYS A 100 -7.93 -10.64 -83.98
CA LYS A 100 -6.66 -10.67 -84.74
C LYS A 100 -5.56 -9.87 -84.04
N GLU A 101 -5.87 -8.70 -83.48
CA GLU A 101 -4.91 -7.94 -82.67
C GLU A 101 -4.42 -8.74 -81.45
N LEU A 102 -5.33 -9.40 -80.74
CA LEU A 102 -4.99 -10.27 -79.60
C LEU A 102 -4.09 -11.44 -80.02
N GLN A 103 -4.30 -12.00 -81.21
CA GLN A 103 -3.50 -13.11 -81.75
C GLN A 103 -2.13 -12.65 -82.27
N ASP A 104 -2.10 -11.66 -83.16
CA ASP A 104 -0.90 -11.26 -83.90
C ASP A 104 0.04 -10.35 -83.09
N VAL A 105 -0.52 -9.48 -82.24
CA VAL A 105 0.26 -8.48 -81.48
C VAL A 105 0.49 -8.95 -80.04
N ARG A 106 -0.57 -9.45 -79.38
CA ARG A 106 -0.50 -9.87 -77.97
C ARG A 106 -0.18 -11.36 -77.79
N GLY A 107 -0.12 -12.12 -78.88
CA GLY A 107 0.36 -13.51 -78.91
C GLY A 107 -0.58 -14.53 -78.26
N TRP A 108 -1.88 -14.22 -78.15
CA TRP A 108 -2.89 -15.11 -77.59
C TRP A 108 -3.42 -16.10 -78.63
N THR A 109 -3.80 -17.29 -78.20
CA THR A 109 -4.61 -18.23 -78.98
C THR A 109 -6.03 -18.14 -78.45
N VAL A 110 -6.94 -17.61 -79.27
CA VAL A 110 -8.31 -17.26 -78.85
C VAL A 110 -9.33 -18.27 -79.39
N GLU A 111 -10.15 -18.83 -78.50
CA GLU A 111 -11.31 -19.65 -78.82
C GLU A 111 -12.60 -18.87 -78.49
N ILE A 112 -13.54 -18.78 -79.42
CA ILE A 112 -14.75 -17.96 -79.29
C ILE A 112 -15.94 -18.84 -78.91
N PHE A 113 -16.68 -18.41 -77.88
CA PHE A 113 -17.92 -19.01 -77.42
C PHE A 113 -19.07 -18.02 -77.56
N VAL A 114 -20.25 -18.53 -77.91
CA VAL A 114 -21.49 -17.76 -77.88
C VAL A 114 -22.07 -17.83 -76.47
N ILE A 115 -22.37 -16.67 -75.89
CA ILE A 115 -23.00 -16.52 -74.57
C ILE A 115 -24.27 -15.68 -74.69
N SER A 116 -25.18 -15.76 -73.73
CA SER A 116 -26.35 -14.88 -73.71
C SER A 116 -25.98 -13.44 -73.31
N PRO A 117 -26.79 -12.43 -73.67
CA PRO A 117 -26.64 -11.06 -73.16
C PRO A 117 -26.65 -10.99 -71.62
N ASP A 118 -27.44 -11.84 -70.96
CA ASP A 118 -27.50 -11.94 -69.49
C ASP A 118 -26.17 -12.46 -68.91
N SER A 119 -25.58 -13.49 -69.52
CA SER A 119 -24.24 -14.00 -69.20
C SER A 119 -23.15 -12.94 -69.42
N PHE A 120 -23.26 -12.13 -70.48
CA PHE A 120 -22.32 -11.05 -70.79
C PHE A 120 -22.40 -9.88 -69.78
N GLU A 121 -23.60 -9.38 -69.49
CA GLU A 121 -23.82 -8.33 -68.47
C GLU A 121 -23.32 -8.77 -67.09
N ARG A 122 -23.51 -10.05 -66.74
CA ARG A 122 -22.99 -10.61 -65.49
C ARG A 122 -21.46 -10.63 -65.45
N LEU A 123 -20.78 -10.91 -66.56
CA LEU A 123 -19.33 -10.81 -66.63
C LEU A 123 -18.85 -9.36 -66.54
N LEU A 124 -19.58 -8.40 -67.13
CA LEU A 124 -19.23 -6.99 -67.00
C LEU A 124 -19.26 -6.49 -65.55
N LEU A 125 -20.12 -7.07 -64.70
CA LEU A 125 -20.10 -6.80 -63.26
C LEU A 125 -18.81 -7.27 -62.57
N GLN A 126 -18.06 -8.21 -63.15
CA GLN A 126 -16.78 -8.66 -62.59
C GLN A 126 -15.64 -7.66 -62.80
N TYR A 127 -15.68 -6.82 -63.85
CA TYR A 127 -14.70 -5.72 -64.01
C TYR A 127 -14.76 -4.72 -62.85
N LYS A 128 -15.95 -4.50 -62.28
CA LYS A 128 -16.12 -3.67 -61.07
C LYS A 128 -15.52 -4.31 -59.81
N ASN A 129 -15.31 -5.63 -59.79
CA ASN A 129 -14.65 -6.35 -58.70
C ASN A 129 -13.14 -6.49 -58.93
N ALA A 130 -12.69 -6.43 -60.19
CA ALA A 130 -11.29 -6.54 -60.60
C ALA A 130 -10.43 -5.31 -60.29
N TYR A 131 -11.02 -4.12 -60.28
CA TYR A 131 -10.34 -2.89 -59.81
C TYR A 131 -9.82 -2.99 -58.36
N PHE A 132 -10.22 -4.02 -57.62
CA PHE A 132 -9.83 -4.24 -56.23
C PHE A 132 -8.49 -5.00 -56.07
N ILE A 133 -7.98 -5.66 -57.12
CA ILE A 133 -6.72 -6.44 -57.04
C ILE A 133 -5.52 -5.65 -57.61
N ASP A 134 -5.69 -4.93 -58.72
CA ASP A 134 -4.62 -4.08 -59.30
C ASP A 134 -4.32 -2.81 -58.49
N ALA A 135 -5.30 -2.33 -57.70
CA ALA A 135 -5.09 -1.23 -56.76
C ALA A 135 -4.16 -1.61 -55.59
N ILE A 136 -4.01 -2.90 -55.29
CA ILE A 136 -3.15 -3.40 -54.19
C ILE A 136 -1.68 -3.46 -54.62
N ASP A 137 -1.37 -3.80 -55.88
CA ASP A 137 0.02 -3.84 -56.36
C ASP A 137 0.57 -2.48 -56.78
N THR A 138 -0.29 -1.53 -57.18
CA THR A 138 0.16 -0.16 -57.52
C THR A 138 0.46 0.70 -56.28
N MET A 139 -0.02 0.31 -55.08
CA MET A 139 0.32 0.94 -53.80
C MET A 139 1.69 0.52 -53.23
N ARG A 140 2.52 -0.21 -54.00
CA ARG A 140 3.85 -0.68 -53.57
C ARG A 140 5.05 0.18 -53.99
N LEU A 141 4.86 1.42 -54.44
CA LEU A 141 5.98 2.32 -54.74
C LEU A 141 5.94 3.61 -53.91
N THR A 142 6.66 3.56 -52.79
CA THR A 142 7.33 4.64 -52.02
C THR A 142 6.77 6.06 -52.11
N LEU A 143 6.32 6.57 -50.95
CA LEU A 143 6.28 8.00 -50.65
C LEU A 143 7.33 8.35 -49.59
N SER A 144 8.21 9.29 -49.92
CA SER A 144 8.90 10.11 -48.94
C SER A 144 8.08 11.38 -48.68
N GLY A 145 7.73 11.64 -47.42
CA GLY A 145 7.37 12.97 -46.90
C GLY A 145 5.98 13.51 -47.23
N LYS A 146 4.90 12.84 -46.81
CA LYS A 146 3.51 13.30 -46.99
C LYS A 146 2.58 13.20 -45.75
N ASP A 147 3.13 13.16 -44.54
CA ASP A 147 2.38 12.80 -43.32
C ASP A 147 1.38 13.85 -42.80
N LEU A 148 1.32 15.05 -43.41
CA LEU A 148 0.39 16.13 -43.01
C LEU A 148 -0.82 16.28 -43.94
N GLU A 149 -0.73 15.81 -45.20
CA GLU A 149 -1.86 15.82 -46.14
C GLU A 149 -2.79 14.61 -45.93
N GLU A 150 -2.23 13.44 -45.64
CA GLU A 150 -2.99 12.20 -45.41
C GLU A 150 -3.86 12.24 -44.13
N PHE A 151 -3.37 12.92 -43.08
CA PHE A 151 -4.10 13.10 -41.82
C PHE A 151 -5.40 13.92 -41.99
N ASN A 152 -5.36 14.99 -42.78
CA ASN A 152 -6.54 15.82 -43.08
C ASN A 152 -7.53 15.11 -44.02
N GLU A 153 -7.03 14.27 -44.93
CA GLU A 153 -7.85 13.47 -45.84
C GLU A 153 -8.68 12.42 -45.09
N GLY A 154 -8.10 11.72 -44.12
CA GLY A 154 -8.79 10.69 -43.32
C GLY A 154 -9.95 11.24 -42.49
N ILE A 155 -9.77 12.40 -41.84
CA ILE A 155 -10.84 13.08 -41.10
C ILE A 155 -11.92 13.64 -42.05
N GLY A 156 -11.52 14.17 -43.21
CA GLY A 156 -12.44 14.61 -44.25
C GLY A 156 -13.34 13.48 -44.78
N LYS A 157 -12.78 12.29 -44.99
CA LYS A 157 -13.50 11.08 -45.41
C LYS A 157 -14.48 10.58 -44.33
N LEU A 158 -14.09 10.63 -43.06
CA LEU A 158 -14.95 10.27 -41.92
C LEU A 158 -16.18 11.20 -41.79
N LEU A 159 -16.00 12.50 -42.03
CA LEU A 159 -17.09 13.50 -42.08
C LEU A 159 -18.01 13.31 -43.31
N ALA A 160 -17.47 12.86 -44.44
CA ALA A 160 -18.25 12.52 -45.64
C ALA A 160 -19.15 11.29 -45.43
N LEU A 161 -18.68 10.33 -44.64
CA LEU A 161 -19.43 9.13 -44.26
C LEU A 161 -20.75 9.47 -43.53
N LYS A 162 -20.77 10.55 -42.74
CA LYS A 162 -21.99 11.07 -42.09
C LYS A 162 -23.01 11.66 -43.08
N LYS A 163 -22.59 12.08 -44.27
CA LYS A 163 -23.45 12.77 -45.25
C LYS A 163 -24.02 11.86 -46.34
N ASN A 164 -23.36 10.76 -46.71
CA ASN A 164 -23.75 9.91 -47.86
C ASN A 164 -23.59 8.39 -47.62
N LEU A 165 -24.13 7.86 -46.51
CA LEU A 165 -24.03 6.43 -46.15
C LEU A 165 -24.70 5.45 -47.13
N ASP A 166 -25.71 5.88 -47.88
CA ASP A 166 -26.50 5.02 -48.77
C ASP A 166 -25.94 4.92 -50.20
N ALA A 167 -25.00 5.79 -50.56
CA ALA A 167 -24.45 5.90 -51.92
C ALA A 167 -23.04 5.27 -52.08
N LEU A 168 -22.37 4.93 -50.97
CA LEU A 168 -21.00 4.40 -50.98
C LEU A 168 -20.99 2.85 -51.03
N PRO A 169 -20.10 2.23 -51.83
CA PRO A 169 -19.85 0.79 -51.76
C PRO A 169 -19.44 0.34 -50.35
N THR A 170 -19.87 -0.86 -49.94
CA THR A 170 -19.58 -1.41 -48.60
C THR A 170 -18.08 -1.50 -48.30
N THR A 171 -17.25 -1.75 -49.31
CA THR A 171 -15.80 -1.83 -49.16
C THR A 171 -15.21 -0.46 -48.83
N GLU A 172 -15.63 0.60 -49.52
CA GLU A 172 -15.17 1.97 -49.26
C GLU A 172 -15.58 2.44 -47.85
N VAL A 173 -16.79 2.07 -47.40
CA VAL A 173 -17.24 2.33 -46.02
C VAL A 173 -16.33 1.64 -45.01
N LEU A 174 -15.91 0.40 -45.27
CA LEU A 174 -14.97 -0.32 -44.41
C LEU A 174 -13.57 0.30 -44.45
N ASP A 175 -13.07 0.69 -45.62
CA ASP A 175 -11.75 1.30 -45.79
C ASP A 175 -11.65 2.63 -45.02
N ILE A 176 -12.68 3.49 -45.11
CA ILE A 176 -12.73 4.74 -44.35
C ILE A 176 -12.82 4.46 -42.84
N LEU A 177 -13.62 3.46 -42.45
CA LEU A 177 -13.77 3.07 -41.05
C LEU A 177 -12.46 2.53 -40.46
N PHE A 178 -11.74 1.68 -41.18
CA PHE A 178 -10.44 1.16 -40.75
C PHE A 178 -9.37 2.25 -40.75
N SER A 179 -9.28 3.07 -41.80
CA SER A 179 -8.36 4.21 -41.86
C SER A 179 -8.59 5.17 -40.69
N GLY A 180 -9.86 5.47 -40.40
CA GLY A 180 -10.25 6.28 -39.25
C GLY A 180 -9.85 5.64 -37.92
N ALA A 181 -10.03 4.32 -37.77
CA ALA A 181 -9.60 3.60 -36.57
C ALA A 181 -8.08 3.64 -36.38
N VAL A 182 -7.30 3.52 -37.45
CA VAL A 182 -5.82 3.56 -37.41
C VAL A 182 -5.32 4.96 -37.04
N ILE A 183 -5.81 5.99 -37.73
CA ILE A 183 -5.43 7.40 -37.51
C ILE A 183 -5.77 7.84 -36.08
N LEU A 184 -6.95 7.44 -35.58
CA LEU A 184 -7.38 7.75 -34.23
C LEU A 184 -6.72 6.87 -33.15
N GLY A 185 -5.89 5.88 -33.54
CA GLY A 185 -5.21 4.98 -32.60
C GLY A 185 -6.17 4.06 -31.83
N ALA A 186 -7.25 3.62 -32.47
CA ALA A 186 -8.23 2.72 -31.87
C ALA A 186 -7.68 1.29 -31.71
N SER A 187 -7.94 0.70 -30.54
CA SER A 187 -7.61 -0.70 -30.22
C SER A 187 -8.71 -1.68 -30.65
N ASP A 188 -9.97 -1.26 -30.55
CA ASP A 188 -11.12 -2.05 -30.99
C ASP A 188 -12.10 -1.16 -31.79
N VAL A 189 -12.77 -1.74 -32.77
CA VAL A 189 -13.93 -1.18 -33.46
C VAL A 189 -15.15 -2.02 -33.11
N HIS A 190 -16.19 -1.34 -32.62
CA HIS A 190 -17.45 -1.94 -32.19
C HIS A 190 -18.56 -1.54 -33.15
N LEU A 191 -19.30 -2.52 -33.65
CA LEU A 191 -20.54 -2.32 -34.41
C LEU A 191 -21.69 -2.94 -33.63
N GLU A 192 -22.55 -2.07 -33.07
CA GLU A 192 -23.56 -2.47 -32.10
C GLU A 192 -24.97 -2.15 -32.58
N PRO A 193 -25.74 -3.16 -32.99
CA PRO A 193 -27.10 -2.97 -33.48
C PRO A 193 -28.03 -2.47 -32.39
N GLN A 194 -28.71 -1.36 -32.65
CA GLN A 194 -29.79 -0.83 -31.83
C GLN A 194 -31.16 -1.07 -32.52
N LYS A 195 -32.24 -0.53 -31.93
CA LYS A 195 -33.61 -0.73 -32.47
C LYS A 195 -33.79 -0.22 -33.89
N GLU A 196 -33.18 0.92 -34.24
CA GLU A 196 -33.39 1.60 -35.53
C GLU A 196 -32.08 1.90 -36.28
N THR A 197 -30.96 1.99 -35.57
CA THR A 197 -29.63 2.29 -36.11
C THR A 197 -28.61 1.27 -35.62
N VAL A 198 -27.37 1.37 -36.09
CA VAL A 198 -26.23 0.59 -35.60
C VAL A 198 -25.14 1.56 -35.19
N ALA A 199 -24.77 1.56 -33.91
CA ALA A 199 -23.74 2.45 -33.42
C ALA A 199 -22.34 1.92 -33.78
N VAL A 200 -21.52 2.76 -34.40
CA VAL A 200 -20.11 2.50 -34.66
C VAL A 200 -19.29 3.22 -33.60
N ARG A 201 -18.60 2.44 -32.76
CA ARG A 201 -17.80 2.98 -31.66
C ARG A 201 -16.37 2.52 -31.76
N PHE A 202 -15.42 3.42 -31.54
CA PHE A 202 -14.00 3.06 -31.45
C PHE A 202 -13.56 3.05 -30.00
N ARG A 203 -12.73 2.07 -29.63
CA ARG A 203 -12.02 2.08 -28.35
C ARG A 203 -10.67 2.75 -28.54
N VAL A 204 -10.61 4.05 -28.28
CA VAL A 204 -9.37 4.84 -28.33
C VAL A 204 -8.85 5.01 -26.89
N ASP A 205 -7.59 4.64 -26.67
CA ASP A 205 -6.96 4.68 -25.33
C ASP A 205 -7.80 4.03 -24.22
N GLY A 206 -8.47 2.91 -24.54
CA GLY A 206 -9.29 2.14 -23.62
C GLY A 206 -10.73 2.63 -23.44
N VAL A 207 -11.08 3.82 -23.95
CA VAL A 207 -12.41 4.43 -23.81
C VAL A 207 -13.20 4.27 -25.10
N LEU A 208 -14.47 3.86 -24.98
CA LEU A 208 -15.38 3.77 -26.13
C LEU A 208 -15.91 5.16 -26.51
N GLN A 209 -15.76 5.52 -27.77
CA GLN A 209 -16.21 6.78 -28.35
C GLN A 209 -17.19 6.49 -29.48
N ASN A 210 -18.33 7.18 -29.50
CA ASN A 210 -19.29 7.06 -30.60
C ASN A 210 -18.80 7.87 -31.80
N ILE A 211 -18.65 7.20 -32.95
CA ILE A 211 -18.09 7.81 -34.16
C ILE A 211 -19.21 8.19 -35.12
N VAL A 212 -20.07 7.22 -35.46
CA VAL A 212 -21.15 7.40 -36.43
C VAL A 212 -22.22 6.32 -36.22
N ASP A 213 -23.46 6.61 -36.58
CA ASP A 213 -24.54 5.63 -36.59
C ASP A 213 -24.84 5.20 -38.04
N PHE A 214 -24.92 3.89 -38.28
CA PHE A 214 -25.26 3.32 -39.58
C PHE A 214 -26.75 2.95 -39.68
N PRO A 215 -27.36 3.11 -40.87
CA PRO A 215 -28.64 2.48 -41.17
C PRO A 215 -28.53 0.95 -41.12
N GLN A 216 -29.58 0.28 -40.62
CA GLN A 216 -29.60 -1.20 -40.50
C GLN A 216 -29.40 -1.93 -41.84
N HIS A 217 -29.87 -1.36 -42.95
CA HIS A 217 -29.75 -1.98 -44.27
C HIS A 217 -28.29 -2.01 -44.75
N THR A 218 -27.54 -0.92 -44.56
CA THR A 218 -26.10 -0.81 -44.82
C THR A 218 -25.31 -1.77 -43.92
N TYR A 219 -25.69 -1.83 -42.64
CA TYR A 219 -25.02 -2.72 -41.68
C TYR A 219 -25.08 -4.21 -42.06
N LYS A 220 -26.19 -4.65 -42.66
CA LYS A 220 -26.33 -6.04 -43.14
C LYS A 220 -25.30 -6.38 -44.23
N LEU A 221 -24.99 -5.43 -45.11
CA LEU A 221 -23.98 -5.60 -46.16
C LEU A 221 -22.58 -5.62 -45.55
N ILE A 222 -22.31 -4.71 -44.61
CA ILE A 222 -21.05 -4.61 -43.86
C ILE A 222 -20.77 -5.92 -43.10
N THR A 223 -21.77 -6.47 -42.42
CA THR A 223 -21.66 -7.74 -41.67
C THR A 223 -21.23 -8.90 -42.57
N ASN A 224 -21.84 -9.02 -43.76
CA ASN A 224 -21.49 -10.09 -44.70
C ASN A 224 -20.07 -9.91 -45.25
N ARG A 225 -19.64 -8.67 -45.51
CA ARG A 225 -18.30 -8.36 -46.00
C ARG A 225 -17.23 -8.68 -44.95
N ILE A 226 -17.45 -8.28 -43.70
CA ILE A 226 -16.56 -8.61 -42.58
C ILE A 226 -16.45 -10.13 -42.39
N LYS A 227 -17.58 -10.85 -42.42
CA LYS A 227 -17.59 -12.32 -42.33
C LYS A 227 -16.81 -12.98 -43.46
N LEU A 228 -16.96 -12.49 -44.69
CA LEU A 228 -16.21 -12.98 -45.84
C LEU A 228 -14.70 -12.78 -45.67
N MET A 229 -14.27 -11.56 -45.31
CA MET A 229 -12.86 -11.23 -45.08
C MET A 229 -12.26 -12.10 -43.97
N SER A 230 -13.03 -12.34 -42.91
CA SER A 230 -12.63 -13.13 -41.74
C SER A 230 -12.78 -14.64 -41.92
N LYS A 231 -13.13 -15.11 -43.13
CA LYS A 231 -13.38 -16.53 -43.48
C LYS A 231 -14.46 -17.21 -42.61
N MET A 232 -15.43 -16.44 -42.12
CA MET A 232 -16.58 -16.92 -41.34
C MET A 232 -17.75 -17.36 -42.25
N LYS A 233 -18.69 -18.13 -41.69
CA LYS A 233 -19.89 -18.58 -42.41
C LYS A 233 -20.96 -17.47 -42.42
N ILE A 234 -21.23 -16.91 -43.60
CA ILE A 234 -22.20 -15.82 -43.81
C ILE A 234 -23.64 -16.23 -43.43
N ASN A 235 -23.98 -17.51 -43.62
CA ASN A 235 -25.30 -18.08 -43.36
C ASN A 235 -25.54 -18.47 -41.89
N VAL A 236 -24.50 -18.50 -41.05
CA VAL A 236 -24.62 -18.78 -39.61
C VAL A 236 -24.77 -17.45 -38.88
N ARG A 237 -25.86 -17.27 -38.11
CA ARG A 237 -26.21 -15.98 -37.44
C ARG A 237 -26.76 -16.13 -36.03
N ASP A 238 -27.00 -17.36 -35.61
CA ASP A 238 -27.56 -17.78 -34.33
C ASP A 238 -26.49 -18.22 -33.33
N GLN A 239 -25.21 -18.23 -33.75
CA GLN A 239 -24.06 -18.67 -32.97
C GLN A 239 -22.93 -17.65 -33.09
N ALA A 240 -22.12 -17.54 -32.04
CA ALA A 240 -20.92 -16.72 -32.06
C ALA A 240 -19.91 -17.28 -33.08
N GLN A 241 -19.20 -16.41 -33.77
CA GLN A 241 -18.12 -16.80 -34.70
C GLN A 241 -16.93 -15.87 -34.54
N ASP A 242 -15.74 -16.47 -34.57
CA ASP A 242 -14.45 -15.80 -34.55
C ASP A 242 -13.72 -16.01 -35.87
N GLY A 243 -12.89 -15.05 -36.24
CA GLY A 243 -12.12 -15.06 -37.47
C GLY A 243 -11.07 -13.97 -37.44
N HIS A 244 -10.20 -13.97 -38.44
CA HIS A 244 -9.16 -12.96 -38.56
C HIS A 244 -8.91 -12.62 -40.03
N PHE A 245 -8.43 -11.41 -40.27
CA PHE A 245 -7.96 -10.95 -41.58
C PHE A 245 -6.90 -9.88 -41.37
N ALA A 246 -6.02 -9.68 -42.35
CA ALA A 246 -5.06 -8.59 -42.34
C ALA A 246 -5.43 -7.54 -43.38
N PHE A 247 -5.08 -6.28 -43.11
CA PHE A 247 -5.11 -5.21 -44.10
C PHE A 247 -3.85 -4.36 -43.98
N ASP A 248 -3.39 -3.84 -45.12
CA ASP A 248 -2.25 -2.92 -45.16
C ASP A 248 -2.74 -1.49 -44.94
N SER A 249 -2.11 -0.77 -44.01
CA SER A 249 -2.24 0.68 -43.83
C SER A 249 -0.96 1.36 -44.29
N ALA A 250 -0.99 2.67 -44.55
CA ALA A 250 0.18 3.44 -44.98
C ALA A 250 1.37 3.34 -43.99
N GLU A 251 1.10 3.15 -42.69
CA GLU A 251 2.12 3.09 -41.64
C GLU A 251 2.56 1.64 -41.32
N ALA A 252 1.65 0.66 -41.39
CA ALA A 252 1.92 -0.72 -40.96
C ALA A 252 0.91 -1.75 -41.52
N ASN A 253 1.29 -3.02 -41.53
CA ASN A 253 0.33 -4.13 -41.70
C ASN A 253 -0.44 -4.35 -40.39
N ILE A 254 -1.76 -4.46 -40.47
CA ILE A 254 -2.64 -4.59 -39.29
C ILE A 254 -3.40 -5.91 -39.39
N ASP A 255 -3.15 -6.80 -38.43
CA ASP A 255 -3.95 -8.01 -38.24
C ASP A 255 -5.19 -7.66 -37.42
N VAL A 256 -6.34 -8.13 -37.86
CA VAL A 256 -7.63 -7.84 -37.26
C VAL A 256 -8.27 -9.13 -36.79
N ARG A 257 -8.53 -9.21 -35.48
CA ARG A 257 -9.35 -10.29 -34.91
C ARG A 257 -10.79 -9.85 -34.85
N VAL A 258 -11.68 -10.65 -35.41
CA VAL A 258 -13.11 -10.35 -35.49
C VAL A 258 -13.87 -11.37 -34.66
N SER A 259 -14.75 -10.89 -33.79
CA SER A 259 -15.74 -11.68 -33.07
C SER A 259 -17.14 -11.18 -33.42
N THR A 260 -18.03 -12.12 -33.71
CA THR A 260 -19.45 -11.85 -33.97
C THR A 260 -20.31 -12.57 -32.93
N ILE A 261 -21.33 -11.88 -32.39
CA ILE A 261 -22.29 -12.46 -31.44
C ILE A 261 -23.73 -12.31 -31.95
N PRO A 262 -24.60 -13.30 -31.73
CA PRO A 262 -25.99 -13.22 -32.18
C PRO A 262 -26.73 -12.13 -31.40
N GLY A 263 -27.47 -11.27 -32.12
CA GLY A 263 -28.34 -10.25 -31.54
C GLY A 263 -29.79 -10.41 -31.99
N LYS A 264 -30.72 -9.68 -31.35
CA LYS A 264 -32.17 -9.84 -31.57
C LYS A 264 -32.62 -9.57 -33.01
N ALA A 265 -31.94 -8.67 -33.72
CA ALA A 265 -32.25 -8.30 -35.10
C ALA A 265 -31.05 -8.45 -36.04
N PHE A 266 -29.86 -8.05 -35.58
CA PHE A 266 -28.59 -8.19 -36.29
C PHE A 266 -27.51 -8.63 -35.31
N GLU A 267 -26.41 -9.15 -35.83
CA GLU A 267 -25.26 -9.61 -35.05
C GLU A 267 -24.47 -8.41 -34.53
N GLY A 268 -23.94 -8.49 -33.31
CA GLY A 268 -22.93 -7.54 -32.84
C GLY A 268 -21.55 -7.94 -33.34
N ILE A 269 -20.73 -6.98 -33.75
CA ILE A 269 -19.37 -7.24 -34.24
C ILE A 269 -18.36 -6.43 -33.43
N VAL A 270 -17.30 -7.09 -32.99
CA VAL A 270 -16.12 -6.44 -32.40
C VAL A 270 -14.90 -6.84 -33.23
N MET A 271 -14.12 -5.85 -33.64
CA MET A 271 -12.88 -6.04 -34.40
C MET A 271 -11.73 -5.45 -33.59
N ARG A 272 -10.76 -6.26 -33.19
CA ARG A 272 -9.54 -5.82 -32.49
C ARG A 272 -8.42 -5.62 -33.49
N LEU A 273 -7.81 -4.45 -33.48
CA LEU A 273 -6.72 -4.07 -34.37
C LEU A 273 -5.38 -4.36 -33.69
N LEU A 274 -4.57 -5.20 -34.31
CA LEU A 274 -3.23 -5.57 -33.87
C LEU A 274 -2.23 -4.95 -34.85
N LYS A 275 -1.54 -3.88 -34.43
CA LYS A 275 -0.47 -3.29 -35.23
C LYS A 275 0.75 -4.23 -35.17
N SER A 276 1.32 -4.56 -36.33
CA SER A 276 2.45 -5.49 -36.44
C SER A 276 3.81 -4.87 -36.04
N ASP A 277 3.84 -3.57 -35.71
CA ASP A 277 5.08 -2.90 -35.36
C ASP A 277 5.52 -3.23 -33.94
N SER A 278 6.74 -3.75 -33.86
CA SER A 278 7.52 -3.97 -32.66
C SER A 278 7.77 -2.64 -31.93
N VAL A 279 6.78 -2.13 -31.21
CA VAL A 279 7.05 -1.09 -30.21
C VAL A 279 7.72 -1.80 -29.03
N THR A 280 9.03 -2.03 -29.14
CA THR A 280 9.89 -2.29 -27.98
C THR A 280 9.79 -1.06 -27.09
N VAL A 281 8.88 -1.14 -26.11
CA VAL A 281 8.71 -0.10 -25.09
C VAL A 281 9.94 -0.17 -24.19
N ASP A 282 10.70 0.92 -24.13
CA ASP A 282 11.82 1.05 -23.20
C ASP A 282 11.31 0.91 -21.76
N ILE A 283 12.06 0.21 -20.91
CA ILE A 283 11.70 0.01 -19.50
C ILE A 283 11.50 1.33 -18.77
N ASN A 284 12.26 2.37 -19.14
CA ASN A 284 12.13 3.72 -18.58
C ASN A 284 10.81 4.41 -18.96
N SER A 285 10.18 3.98 -20.05
CA SER A 285 8.94 4.57 -20.56
C SER A 285 7.66 3.91 -20.03
N LEU A 286 7.79 2.80 -19.27
CA LEU A 286 6.66 2.11 -18.64
C LEU A 286 5.95 2.98 -17.60
N GLY A 287 6.70 3.84 -16.91
CA GLY A 287 6.22 4.67 -15.81
C GLY A 287 6.61 4.17 -14.41
N LEU A 288 7.55 3.24 -14.30
CA LEU A 288 8.17 2.84 -13.03
C LEU A 288 9.11 3.94 -12.52
N ALA A 289 9.19 4.13 -11.19
CA ALA A 289 10.06 5.13 -10.58
C ALA A 289 10.47 4.73 -9.15
N GLY A 290 11.55 5.34 -8.64
CA GLY A 290 12.04 5.16 -7.27
C GLY A 290 12.39 3.71 -6.94
N LYS A 291 12.17 3.32 -5.69
CA LYS A 291 12.46 1.97 -5.19
C LYS A 291 11.82 0.85 -6.03
N ALA A 292 10.62 1.07 -6.56
CA ALA A 292 9.91 0.07 -7.37
C ALA A 292 10.67 -0.27 -8.67
N PHE A 293 11.26 0.74 -9.33
CA PHE A 293 12.08 0.53 -10.52
C PHE A 293 13.36 -0.22 -10.16
N ASP A 294 14.05 0.22 -9.11
CA ASP A 294 15.29 -0.39 -8.63
C ASP A 294 15.12 -1.83 -8.19
N ASP A 295 14.04 -2.14 -7.48
CA ASP A 295 13.71 -3.49 -7.05
C ASP A 295 13.47 -4.41 -8.25
N ILE A 296 12.75 -3.94 -9.28
CA ILE A 296 12.55 -4.70 -10.51
C ILE A 296 13.88 -4.96 -11.20
N GLN A 297 14.73 -3.95 -11.37
CA GLN A 297 16.05 -4.11 -11.99
C GLN A 297 16.93 -5.11 -11.22
N LYS A 298 16.91 -5.05 -9.88
CA LYS A 298 17.66 -5.99 -9.03
C LYS A 298 17.14 -7.42 -9.11
N ASN A 299 15.82 -7.62 -9.25
CA ASN A 299 15.22 -8.96 -9.21
C ASN A 299 15.11 -9.62 -10.60
N ILE A 300 15.03 -8.86 -11.68
CA ILE A 300 14.90 -9.42 -13.04
C ILE A 300 16.18 -10.09 -13.54
N VAL A 301 17.33 -9.81 -12.92
CA VAL A 301 18.63 -10.44 -13.22
C VAL A 301 18.98 -11.61 -12.29
N LYS A 302 18.09 -11.97 -11.35
CA LYS A 302 18.31 -13.13 -10.47
C LYS A 302 18.13 -14.43 -11.23
N ASN A 303 18.90 -15.45 -10.85
CA ASN A 303 18.83 -16.78 -11.46
C ASN A 303 17.52 -17.52 -11.14
N ALA A 304 16.82 -17.17 -10.06
CA ALA A 304 15.68 -17.92 -9.57
C ALA A 304 14.62 -17.04 -8.91
N GLY A 305 13.39 -17.56 -8.90
CA GLY A 305 12.23 -16.96 -8.22
C GLY A 305 11.16 -16.50 -9.20
N MET A 306 10.02 -16.05 -8.68
CA MET A 306 8.90 -15.56 -9.48
C MET A 306 8.77 -14.04 -9.45
N ILE A 307 8.45 -13.46 -10.60
CA ILE A 307 7.94 -12.09 -10.72
C ILE A 307 6.54 -12.17 -11.30
N LEU A 308 5.55 -11.83 -10.48
CA LEU A 308 4.13 -11.96 -10.81
C LEU A 308 3.53 -10.59 -11.09
N THR A 309 3.02 -10.40 -12.30
CA THR A 309 2.33 -9.17 -12.71
C THR A 309 0.81 -9.36 -12.64
N THR A 310 0.09 -8.45 -12.00
CA THR A 310 -1.35 -8.60 -11.79
C THR A 310 -2.15 -7.37 -12.22
N GLY A 311 -3.41 -7.60 -12.57
CA GLY A 311 -4.37 -6.59 -12.98
C GLY A 311 -5.43 -7.11 -13.96
N PRO A 312 -6.47 -6.32 -14.25
CA PRO A 312 -7.54 -6.71 -15.16
C PRO A 312 -7.05 -6.79 -16.60
N THR A 313 -7.91 -7.25 -17.50
CA THR A 313 -7.65 -7.24 -18.93
C THR A 313 -7.38 -5.82 -19.43
N GLY A 314 -6.36 -5.64 -20.27
CA GLY A 314 -6.00 -4.33 -20.81
C GLY A 314 -5.20 -3.43 -19.86
N SER A 315 -4.74 -3.93 -18.71
CA SER A 315 -3.87 -3.16 -17.80
C SER A 315 -2.41 -3.08 -18.24
N GLY A 316 -2.02 -3.68 -19.37
CA GLY A 316 -0.65 -3.61 -19.91
C GLY A 316 0.32 -4.69 -19.41
N LYS A 317 -0.15 -5.76 -18.74
CA LYS A 317 0.70 -6.83 -18.18
C LYS A 317 1.64 -7.46 -19.22
N THR A 318 1.11 -7.88 -20.37
CA THR A 318 1.91 -8.50 -21.43
C THR A 318 2.97 -7.55 -21.96
N THR A 319 2.62 -6.27 -22.16
CA THR A 319 3.57 -5.23 -22.56
C THR A 319 4.70 -5.09 -21.55
N THR A 320 4.39 -5.00 -20.25
CA THR A 320 5.39 -4.92 -19.19
C THR A 320 6.30 -6.14 -19.17
N LEU A 321 5.75 -7.36 -19.21
CA LEU A 321 6.55 -8.58 -19.20
C LEU A 321 7.47 -8.69 -20.42
N TYR A 322 6.97 -8.31 -21.61
CA TYR A 322 7.79 -8.30 -22.82
C TYR A 322 8.87 -7.22 -22.79
N THR A 323 8.61 -6.07 -22.18
CA THR A 323 9.65 -5.05 -21.92
C THR A 323 10.73 -5.60 -20.99
N LEU A 324 10.36 -6.29 -19.91
CA LEU A 324 11.31 -6.93 -18.99
C LEU A 324 12.14 -8.00 -19.69
N ILE A 325 11.52 -8.86 -20.51
CA ILE A 325 12.22 -9.86 -21.32
C ILE A 325 13.23 -9.19 -22.25
N ASN A 326 12.84 -8.16 -22.99
CA ASN A 326 13.76 -7.48 -23.90
C ASN A 326 14.91 -6.78 -23.18
N HIS A 327 14.71 -6.36 -21.91
CA HIS A 327 15.75 -5.76 -21.10
C HIS A 327 16.83 -6.76 -20.67
N ILE A 328 16.46 -8.01 -20.37
CA ILE A 328 17.40 -9.06 -19.93
C ILE A 328 17.88 -9.98 -21.06
N LYS A 329 17.27 -9.88 -22.24
CA LYS A 329 17.59 -10.72 -23.40
C LYS A 329 19.06 -10.54 -23.77
N SER A 330 19.81 -11.64 -23.73
CA SER A 330 21.20 -11.72 -24.17
C SER A 330 21.44 -13.05 -24.89
N GLU A 331 22.57 -13.19 -25.58
CA GLU A 331 22.96 -14.47 -26.21
C GLU A 331 23.25 -15.57 -25.18
N GLU A 332 23.57 -15.19 -23.93
CA GLU A 332 23.88 -16.10 -22.83
C GLU A 332 22.64 -16.54 -22.04
N THR A 333 21.46 -15.93 -22.30
CA THR A 333 20.23 -16.18 -21.53
C THR A 333 19.18 -16.85 -22.40
N LYS A 334 18.86 -18.10 -22.11
CA LYS A 334 17.82 -18.86 -22.81
C LYS A 334 16.44 -18.55 -22.23
N ILE A 335 15.65 -17.81 -23.01
CA ILE A 335 14.30 -17.40 -22.64
C ILE A 335 13.28 -18.23 -23.42
N ILE A 336 12.33 -18.87 -22.72
CA ILE A 336 11.24 -19.62 -23.32
C ILE A 336 9.88 -19.17 -22.78
N THR A 337 8.91 -18.92 -23.66
CA THR A 337 7.56 -18.47 -23.27
C THR A 337 6.47 -19.48 -23.65
N ILE A 338 5.38 -19.48 -22.88
CA ILE A 338 4.15 -20.25 -23.13
C ILE A 338 2.97 -19.29 -23.03
N GLU A 339 2.23 -19.10 -24.12
CA GLU A 339 1.26 -18.02 -24.28
C GLU A 339 -0.06 -18.49 -24.93
N ASP A 340 -1.18 -17.80 -24.69
CA ASP A 340 -2.51 -18.13 -25.26
C ASP A 340 -3.27 -16.85 -25.65
N PRO A 341 -3.06 -16.29 -26.87
CA PRO A 341 -2.05 -16.63 -27.87
C PRO A 341 -0.74 -15.85 -27.69
N ILE A 342 0.24 -16.08 -28.58
CA ILE A 342 1.40 -15.17 -28.72
C ILE A 342 0.87 -13.84 -29.29
N GLU A 343 1.11 -12.74 -28.57
CA GLU A 343 0.62 -11.41 -28.98
C GLU A 343 1.45 -10.84 -30.14
N TYR A 344 2.78 -10.97 -30.05
CA TYR A 344 3.71 -10.63 -31.12
C TYR A 344 5.03 -11.37 -30.94
N GLN A 345 5.79 -11.48 -32.03
CA GLN A 345 7.04 -12.22 -32.06
C GLN A 345 8.19 -11.37 -31.53
N ILE A 346 8.89 -11.86 -30.51
CA ILE A 346 10.15 -11.28 -30.01
C ILE A 346 11.31 -12.05 -30.64
N ASN A 347 12.15 -11.33 -31.37
CA ASN A 347 13.38 -11.89 -31.91
C ASN A 347 14.36 -12.28 -30.79
N GLY A 348 14.93 -13.47 -30.88
CA GLY A 348 15.96 -13.97 -29.96
C GLY A 348 15.45 -14.78 -28.77
N ILE A 349 14.14 -15.07 -28.68
CA ILE A 349 13.57 -15.95 -27.65
C ILE A 349 12.74 -17.07 -28.29
N SER A 350 12.47 -18.15 -27.55
CA SER A 350 11.60 -19.24 -28.01
C SER A 350 10.18 -19.07 -27.48
N GLN A 351 9.22 -18.70 -28.34
CA GLN A 351 7.83 -18.56 -27.92
C GLN A 351 6.99 -19.76 -28.35
N THR A 352 6.20 -20.31 -27.43
CA THR A 352 5.27 -21.40 -27.71
C THR A 352 3.84 -20.98 -27.41
N GLN A 353 2.90 -21.45 -28.22
CA GLN A 353 1.48 -21.15 -28.05
C GLN A 353 0.71 -22.36 -27.56
N VAL A 354 -0.18 -22.15 -26.60
CA VAL A 354 -1.13 -23.16 -26.11
C VAL A 354 -1.97 -23.69 -27.28
N ALA A 355 -2.09 -25.02 -27.37
CA ALA A 355 -2.85 -25.71 -28.41
C ALA A 355 -3.79 -26.73 -27.75
N LYS A 356 -5.01 -26.28 -27.44
CA LYS A 356 -6.02 -27.05 -26.68
C LYS A 356 -6.46 -28.31 -27.43
N ASP A 357 -6.58 -28.23 -28.75
CA ASP A 357 -6.88 -29.33 -29.66
C ASP A 357 -5.81 -30.44 -29.64
N ARG A 358 -4.55 -30.07 -29.42
CA ARG A 358 -3.41 -31.00 -29.31
C ARG A 358 -3.04 -31.35 -27.86
N GLY A 359 -3.80 -30.87 -26.89
CA GLY A 359 -3.55 -31.11 -25.46
C GLY A 359 -2.28 -30.45 -24.91
N TYR A 360 -1.74 -29.43 -25.60
CA TYR A 360 -0.60 -28.62 -25.12
C TYR A 360 -1.13 -27.44 -24.30
N THR A 361 -1.26 -27.64 -22.98
CA THR A 361 -1.78 -26.67 -22.00
C THR A 361 -0.64 -25.90 -21.30
N PHE A 362 -0.94 -24.83 -20.53
CA PHE A 362 0.06 -24.10 -19.74
C PHE A 362 0.89 -25.03 -18.84
N ALA A 363 0.25 -25.85 -18.00
CA ALA A 363 0.95 -26.77 -17.11
C ALA A 363 1.82 -27.81 -17.87
N LYS A 364 1.32 -28.39 -18.97
CA LYS A 364 2.09 -29.36 -19.77
C LYS A 364 3.24 -28.70 -20.53
N GLY A 365 3.00 -27.52 -21.10
CA GLY A 365 4.02 -26.70 -21.73
C GLY A 365 5.12 -26.35 -20.74
N LEU A 366 4.76 -25.87 -19.55
CA LEU A 366 5.72 -25.47 -18.52
C LEU A 366 6.59 -26.63 -18.08
N ARG A 367 6.02 -27.82 -17.86
CA ARG A 367 6.80 -29.03 -17.57
C ARG A 367 7.75 -29.42 -18.70
N ALA A 368 7.37 -29.20 -19.96
CA ALA A 368 8.25 -29.45 -21.09
C ALA A 368 9.37 -28.42 -21.16
N VAL A 369 9.04 -27.15 -20.96
CA VAL A 369 9.97 -26.01 -21.00
C VAL A 369 11.05 -26.11 -19.93
N VAL A 370 10.74 -26.47 -18.68
CA VAL A 370 11.78 -26.65 -17.64
C VAL A 370 12.76 -27.78 -17.93
N ARG A 371 12.48 -28.66 -18.90
CA ARG A 371 13.43 -29.69 -19.40
C ARG A 371 14.23 -29.24 -20.61
N GLN A 372 14.01 -28.02 -21.08
CA GLN A 372 14.75 -27.42 -22.19
C GLN A 372 15.93 -26.59 -21.70
N ASP A 373 16.31 -26.69 -20.42
CA ASP A 373 17.41 -25.90 -19.83
C ASP A 373 17.21 -24.38 -19.99
N PRO A 374 16.03 -23.80 -19.66
CA PRO A 374 15.83 -22.36 -19.76
C PRO A 374 16.41 -21.63 -18.54
N ASP A 375 16.90 -20.40 -18.72
CA ASP A 375 17.23 -19.52 -17.60
C ASP A 375 15.98 -18.76 -17.13
N VAL A 376 15.17 -18.31 -18.09
CA VAL A 376 13.96 -17.53 -17.85
C VAL A 376 12.77 -18.18 -18.54
N VAL A 377 11.67 -18.32 -17.80
CA VAL A 377 10.42 -18.86 -18.32
C VAL A 377 9.30 -17.84 -18.16
N LEU A 378 8.61 -17.51 -19.25
CA LEU A 378 7.36 -16.74 -19.18
C LEU A 378 6.17 -17.67 -19.34
N VAL A 379 5.28 -17.66 -18.38
CA VAL A 379 3.97 -18.31 -18.45
C VAL A 379 2.94 -17.21 -18.58
N GLY A 380 2.18 -17.18 -19.69
CA GLY A 380 1.26 -16.09 -20.02
C GLY A 380 0.34 -15.73 -18.85
N GLU A 381 -0.17 -16.73 -18.13
CA GLU A 381 -0.98 -16.56 -16.94
C GLU A 381 -1.03 -17.84 -16.09
N ILE A 382 -1.29 -17.68 -14.79
CA ILE A 382 -1.58 -18.78 -13.86
C ILE A 382 -3.08 -18.75 -13.55
N ARG A 383 -3.84 -19.69 -14.13
CA ARG A 383 -5.30 -19.78 -13.92
C ARG A 383 -5.73 -20.89 -12.99
N ASP A 384 -4.95 -21.96 -12.94
CA ASP A 384 -5.27 -23.21 -12.25
C ASP A 384 -4.15 -23.63 -11.30
N ASP A 385 -4.51 -24.53 -10.39
CA ASP A 385 -3.65 -25.09 -9.35
C ASP A 385 -2.47 -25.87 -9.94
N GLU A 386 -2.70 -26.60 -11.02
CA GLU A 386 -1.67 -27.37 -11.71
C GLU A 386 -0.55 -26.45 -12.25
N THR A 387 -0.92 -25.38 -12.95
CA THR A 387 0.02 -24.40 -13.51
C THR A 387 0.75 -23.66 -12.39
N ALA A 388 0.03 -23.25 -11.34
CA ALA A 388 0.61 -22.60 -10.17
C ALA A 388 1.67 -23.48 -9.50
N ALA A 389 1.35 -24.76 -9.26
CA ALA A 389 2.26 -25.70 -8.61
C ALA A 389 3.53 -25.92 -9.43
N VAL A 390 3.41 -26.04 -10.77
CA VAL A 390 4.59 -26.20 -11.63
C VAL A 390 5.42 -24.91 -11.68
N ALA A 391 4.80 -23.73 -11.70
CA ALA A 391 5.50 -22.44 -11.68
C ALA A 391 6.31 -22.23 -10.39
N VAL A 392 5.70 -22.50 -9.23
CA VAL A 392 6.37 -22.43 -7.92
C VAL A 392 7.56 -23.40 -7.86
N ASN A 393 7.38 -24.65 -8.33
CA ASN A 393 8.49 -25.61 -8.36
C ASN A 393 9.60 -25.19 -9.31
N ALA A 394 9.27 -24.64 -10.48
CA ALA A 394 10.27 -24.12 -11.42
C ALA A 394 11.11 -23.00 -10.77
N ALA A 395 10.44 -22.07 -10.09
CA ALA A 395 11.09 -20.99 -9.36
C ALA A 395 12.04 -21.49 -8.25
N LEU A 396 11.60 -22.47 -7.46
CA LEU A 396 12.40 -23.09 -6.39
C LEU A 396 13.56 -23.95 -6.92
N THR A 397 13.50 -24.39 -8.18
CA THR A 397 14.53 -25.25 -8.81
C THR A 397 15.53 -24.47 -9.66
N GLY A 398 15.61 -23.14 -9.48
CA GLY A 398 16.67 -22.33 -10.08
C GLY A 398 16.30 -21.65 -11.40
N HIS A 399 15.01 -21.41 -11.65
CA HIS A 399 14.54 -20.69 -12.84
C HIS A 399 13.91 -19.36 -12.46
N LEU A 400 14.12 -18.32 -13.27
CA LEU A 400 13.35 -17.08 -13.15
C LEU A 400 12.03 -17.22 -13.89
N VAL A 401 10.91 -17.16 -13.16
CA VAL A 401 9.57 -17.35 -13.75
C VAL A 401 8.81 -16.02 -13.78
N LEU A 402 8.43 -15.59 -14.97
CA LEU A 402 7.58 -14.42 -15.20
C LEU A 402 6.15 -14.90 -15.48
N SER A 403 5.16 -14.37 -14.77
CA SER A 403 3.78 -14.72 -15.07
C SER A 403 2.76 -13.64 -14.71
N THR A 404 1.51 -13.88 -15.08
CA THR A 404 0.39 -13.01 -14.74
C THR A 404 -0.69 -13.66 -13.91
N LEU A 405 -1.33 -12.84 -13.07
CA LEU A 405 -2.52 -13.14 -12.29
C LEU A 405 -3.57 -12.05 -12.50
N HIS A 406 -4.79 -12.31 -12.01
CA HIS A 406 -5.90 -11.37 -12.02
C HIS A 406 -6.36 -11.06 -10.60
N THR A 407 -5.66 -10.12 -9.96
CA THR A 407 -6.00 -9.55 -8.65
C THR A 407 -6.02 -8.03 -8.74
N ASN A 408 -6.62 -7.39 -7.73
CA ASN A 408 -6.81 -5.95 -7.75
C ASN A 408 -5.53 -5.18 -7.41
N ASN A 409 -4.76 -5.66 -6.43
CA ASN A 409 -3.51 -5.08 -5.93
C ASN A 409 -2.41 -6.18 -5.83
N ALA A 410 -1.20 -5.80 -5.44
CA ALA A 410 -0.06 -6.71 -5.36
C ALA A 410 -0.19 -7.69 -4.20
N VAL A 411 -0.66 -7.24 -3.03
CA VAL A 411 -0.76 -8.09 -1.82
C VAL A 411 -1.80 -9.20 -1.99
N ALA A 412 -2.93 -8.93 -2.64
CA ALA A 412 -4.01 -9.88 -2.93
C ALA A 412 -3.57 -11.06 -3.82
N THR A 413 -2.39 -11.00 -4.44
CA THR A 413 -1.82 -12.16 -5.15
C THR A 413 -1.44 -13.31 -4.20
N ILE A 414 -1.10 -13.01 -2.95
CA ILE A 414 -0.74 -14.00 -1.92
C ILE A 414 -1.93 -14.92 -1.60
N PRO A 415 -3.09 -14.42 -1.14
CA PRO A 415 -4.26 -15.27 -0.93
C PRO A 415 -4.73 -15.93 -2.22
N ARG A 416 -4.56 -15.29 -3.39
CA ARG A 416 -4.89 -15.91 -4.68
C ARG A 416 -4.04 -17.14 -4.98
N LEU A 417 -2.74 -17.12 -4.68
CA LEU A 417 -1.88 -18.30 -4.81
C LEU A 417 -2.31 -19.42 -3.84
N MET A 418 -2.75 -19.06 -2.63
CA MET A 418 -3.26 -20.02 -1.66
C MET A 418 -4.57 -20.67 -2.13
N GLU A 419 -5.50 -19.91 -2.71
CA GLU A 419 -6.71 -20.44 -3.34
C GLU A 419 -6.41 -21.42 -4.47
N LEU A 420 -5.32 -21.19 -5.20
CA LEU A 420 -4.80 -22.10 -6.23
C LEU A 420 -4.01 -23.29 -5.64
N GLY A 421 -4.08 -23.52 -4.33
CA GLY A 421 -3.50 -24.69 -3.68
C GLY A 421 -2.01 -24.58 -3.35
N ILE A 422 -1.40 -23.40 -3.48
CA ILE A 422 -0.01 -23.17 -3.05
C ILE A 422 0.04 -23.03 -1.54
N LYS A 423 0.94 -23.80 -0.90
CA LYS A 423 1.14 -23.73 0.55
C LYS A 423 1.79 -22.38 0.93
N PRO A 424 1.33 -21.71 2.01
CA PRO A 424 1.91 -20.45 2.49
C PRO A 424 3.42 -20.49 2.65
N THR A 425 3.95 -21.62 3.15
CA THR A 425 5.39 -21.82 3.38
C THR A 425 6.24 -21.81 2.10
N LEU A 426 5.64 -21.97 0.91
CA LEU A 426 6.35 -21.96 -0.36
C LEU A 426 6.33 -20.58 -1.03
N ILE A 427 5.37 -19.72 -0.68
CA ILE A 427 5.17 -18.44 -1.37
C ILE A 427 6.36 -17.49 -1.17
N PRO A 428 6.86 -17.25 0.06
CA PRO A 428 8.01 -16.37 0.28
C PRO A 428 9.29 -16.87 -0.39
N SER A 429 9.56 -18.17 -0.32
CA SER A 429 10.77 -18.75 -0.91
C SER A 429 10.74 -18.81 -2.44
N ALA A 430 9.55 -18.87 -3.04
CA ALA A 430 9.40 -18.96 -4.49
C ALA A 430 9.24 -17.60 -5.18
N THR A 431 8.82 -16.54 -4.46
CA THR A 431 8.40 -15.29 -5.09
C THR A 431 9.29 -14.11 -4.71
N ASN A 432 9.86 -13.46 -5.71
CA ASN A 432 10.70 -12.27 -5.53
C ASN A 432 9.85 -10.99 -5.47
N ILE A 433 8.92 -10.84 -6.43
CA ILE A 433 8.13 -9.63 -6.63
C ILE A 433 6.68 -9.98 -6.96
N PHE A 434 5.76 -9.25 -6.32
CA PHE A 434 4.39 -9.09 -6.77
C PHE A 434 4.20 -7.66 -7.28
N MET A 435 3.72 -7.51 -8.52
CA MET A 435 3.56 -6.22 -9.18
C MET A 435 2.13 -6.07 -9.68
N ALA A 436 1.37 -5.12 -9.13
CA ALA A 436 0.08 -4.73 -9.68
C ALA A 436 0.21 -3.54 -10.62
N GLN A 437 -0.62 -3.52 -11.66
CA GLN A 437 -0.57 -2.50 -12.70
C GLN A 437 -1.97 -2.09 -13.19
N ARG A 438 -2.09 -0.80 -13.55
CA ARG A 438 -3.17 -0.24 -14.39
C ARG A 438 -2.59 0.68 -15.45
N LEU A 439 -3.39 1.02 -16.46
CA LEU A 439 -3.06 2.06 -17.45
C LEU A 439 -3.98 3.27 -17.25
N VAL A 440 -3.38 4.44 -17.15
CA VAL A 440 -4.07 5.73 -17.17
C VAL A 440 -3.75 6.48 -18.46
N ARG A 441 -4.69 7.30 -18.93
CA ARG A 441 -4.48 8.11 -20.14
C ARG A 441 -3.52 9.26 -19.83
N LYS A 442 -2.60 9.55 -20.76
CA LYS A 442 -1.70 10.69 -20.67
C LYS A 442 -2.40 11.97 -21.10
N LEU A 443 -2.21 13.05 -20.36
CA LEU A 443 -2.69 14.37 -20.76
C LEU A 443 -2.08 14.77 -22.10
N CYS A 444 -2.86 15.45 -22.94
CA CYS A 444 -2.35 15.97 -24.20
C CYS A 444 -1.36 17.12 -23.94
N GLU A 445 -0.10 16.94 -24.35
CA GLU A 445 0.96 17.95 -24.20
C GLU A 445 0.66 19.29 -24.89
N HIS A 446 -0.27 19.32 -25.85
CA HIS A 446 -0.62 20.54 -26.59
C HIS A 446 -1.76 21.35 -25.96
N CYS A 447 -2.56 20.77 -25.08
CA CYS A 447 -3.74 21.44 -24.51
C CYS A 447 -3.95 21.21 -23.02
N LYS A 448 -3.03 20.54 -22.32
CA LYS A 448 -3.12 20.45 -20.86
C LYS A 448 -2.99 21.84 -20.24
N GLU A 449 -3.74 22.08 -19.17
CA GLU A 449 -3.81 23.38 -18.51
C GLU A 449 -3.61 23.21 -17.00
N GLU A 450 -2.79 24.08 -16.41
CA GLU A 450 -2.66 24.18 -14.96
C GLU A 450 -3.82 24.98 -14.37
N TYR A 451 -4.34 24.54 -13.24
CA TYR A 451 -5.34 25.28 -12.47
C TYR A 451 -5.09 25.14 -10.97
N GLU A 452 -5.60 26.10 -10.21
CA GLU A 452 -5.59 26.05 -8.75
C GLU A 452 -6.73 25.14 -8.26
N PRO A 453 -6.42 24.01 -7.59
CA PRO A 453 -7.43 23.11 -7.06
C PRO A 453 -8.18 23.71 -5.86
N ALA A 454 -9.36 23.16 -5.58
CA ALA A 454 -10.07 23.43 -4.33
C ALA A 454 -9.28 22.90 -3.11
N LYS A 455 -9.49 23.48 -1.93
CA LYS A 455 -8.76 23.10 -0.71
C LYS A 455 -8.95 21.63 -0.35
N GLU A 456 -10.17 21.12 -0.52
CA GLU A 456 -10.53 19.72 -0.27
C GLU A 456 -9.74 18.77 -1.16
N THR A 457 -9.52 19.15 -2.43
CA THR A 457 -8.67 18.39 -3.35
C THR A 457 -7.22 18.39 -2.85
N VAL A 458 -6.66 19.55 -2.46
CA VAL A 458 -5.30 19.63 -1.93
C VAL A 458 -5.13 18.75 -0.69
N GLU A 459 -6.07 18.80 0.25
CA GLU A 459 -6.05 17.98 1.46
C GLU A 459 -6.06 16.48 1.12
N MET A 460 -6.93 16.05 0.20
CA MET A 460 -6.98 14.66 -0.26
C MET A 460 -5.64 14.19 -0.84
N PHE A 461 -5.04 14.99 -1.74
CA PHE A 461 -3.73 14.68 -2.31
C PHE A 461 -2.65 14.59 -1.22
N MET A 462 -2.61 15.55 -0.30
CA MET A 462 -1.64 15.58 0.80
C MET A 462 -1.77 14.36 1.71
N LYS A 463 -2.99 13.96 2.08
CA LYS A 463 -3.22 12.72 2.85
C LYS A 463 -2.64 11.51 2.16
N MET A 464 -2.95 11.31 0.87
CA MET A 464 -2.49 10.15 0.10
C MET A 464 -0.96 10.09 -0.01
N ILE A 465 -0.30 11.20 -0.32
CA ILE A 465 1.16 11.21 -0.51
C ILE A 465 1.95 11.25 0.81
N SER A 466 1.36 11.70 1.92
CA SER A 466 2.03 11.76 3.23
C SER A 466 2.36 10.38 3.81
N LEU A 467 1.63 9.34 3.39
CA LEU A 467 1.90 7.95 3.78
C LEU A 467 3.06 7.31 3.00
N ILE A 468 3.58 7.98 1.96
CA ILE A 468 4.70 7.46 1.19
C ILE A 468 5.95 7.53 2.07
N SER A 469 6.49 6.35 2.41
CA SER A 469 7.71 6.24 3.20
C SER A 469 8.90 6.85 2.45
N PRO A 470 9.84 7.54 3.14
CA PRO A 470 11.10 7.99 2.52
C PRO A 470 11.91 6.86 1.87
N LYS A 471 11.71 5.61 2.33
CA LYS A 471 12.33 4.42 1.73
C LYS A 471 11.84 4.13 0.30
N ALA A 472 10.75 4.74 -0.15
CA ALA A 472 10.28 4.64 -1.52
C ALA A 472 11.22 5.34 -2.52
N GLU A 473 12.16 6.17 -2.06
CA GLU A 473 13.14 6.86 -2.90
C GLU A 473 12.48 7.70 -4.02
N LEU A 474 11.37 8.35 -3.67
CA LEU A 474 10.62 9.25 -4.55
C LEU A 474 10.61 10.67 -4.02
N GLU A 475 10.65 11.64 -4.92
CA GLU A 475 10.39 13.05 -4.59
C GLU A 475 8.89 13.24 -4.33
N VAL A 476 8.54 13.45 -3.06
CA VAL A 476 7.17 13.75 -2.62
C VAL A 476 7.01 15.26 -2.42
N PRO A 477 6.10 15.93 -3.17
CA PRO A 477 5.86 17.36 -3.01
C PRO A 477 5.36 17.71 -1.61
N LYS A 478 5.89 18.80 -1.03
CA LYS A 478 5.47 19.31 0.30
C LYS A 478 4.31 20.30 0.24
N ASN A 479 4.08 20.92 -0.91
CA ASN A 479 2.99 21.86 -1.15
C ASN A 479 2.41 21.62 -2.55
N ILE A 480 1.09 21.81 -2.70
CA ILE A 480 0.37 21.63 -3.96
C ILE A 480 -0.37 22.94 -4.26
N GLU A 481 0.23 23.75 -5.12
CA GLU A 481 -0.35 25.03 -5.53
C GLU A 481 -1.21 24.88 -6.79
N LYS A 482 -0.78 24.02 -7.72
CA LYS A 482 -1.42 23.82 -9.01
C LYS A 482 -1.47 22.35 -9.38
N ILE A 483 -2.53 21.96 -10.07
CA ILE A 483 -2.67 20.65 -10.70
C ILE A 483 -3.12 20.81 -12.15
N TRP A 484 -3.20 19.69 -12.88
CA TRP A 484 -3.43 19.69 -14.32
C TRP A 484 -4.82 19.16 -14.66
N ARG A 485 -5.48 19.79 -15.63
CA ARG A 485 -6.76 19.34 -16.20
C ARG A 485 -6.69 19.10 -17.70
N SER A 486 -7.61 18.26 -18.19
CA SER A 486 -7.80 18.02 -19.62
C SER A 486 -8.71 19.09 -20.24
N VAL A 487 -8.26 19.73 -21.33
CA VAL A 487 -9.05 20.74 -22.08
C VAL A 487 -9.64 20.15 -23.37
N GLY A 488 -8.81 19.56 -24.22
CA GLY A 488 -9.18 19.07 -25.55
C GLY A 488 -8.77 20.03 -26.66
N CYS A 489 -8.17 19.49 -27.71
CA CYS A 489 -7.81 20.22 -28.93
C CYS A 489 -7.84 19.27 -30.14
N GLU A 490 -7.65 19.80 -31.34
CA GLU A 490 -7.64 19.00 -32.57
C GLU A 490 -6.59 17.87 -32.54
N LYS A 491 -5.41 18.10 -31.93
CA LYS A 491 -4.33 17.09 -31.87
C LYS A 491 -4.62 15.88 -30.99
N CYS A 492 -5.57 15.99 -30.07
CA CYS A 492 -6.08 14.90 -29.26
C CYS A 492 -7.55 14.59 -29.57
N HIS A 493 -8.05 15.05 -30.71
CA HIS A 493 -9.44 14.85 -31.15
C HIS A 493 -10.48 15.29 -30.10
N ASN A 494 -10.20 16.41 -29.43
CA ASN A 494 -11.03 16.98 -28.35
C ASN A 494 -11.23 16.06 -27.14
N THR A 495 -10.42 15.00 -26.99
CA THR A 495 -10.52 14.11 -25.81
C THR A 495 -9.79 14.68 -24.60
N GLY A 496 -8.77 15.52 -24.81
CA GLY A 496 -7.87 16.03 -23.78
C GLY A 496 -6.71 15.09 -23.42
N TYR A 497 -6.66 13.89 -24.00
CA TYR A 497 -5.66 12.86 -23.71
C TYR A 497 -5.03 12.31 -24.99
N LYS A 498 -3.78 11.82 -24.90
CA LYS A 498 -3.12 11.14 -26.02
C LYS A 498 -2.10 10.12 -25.50
N GLY A 499 -2.39 8.84 -25.71
CA GLY A 499 -1.55 7.74 -25.23
C GLY A 499 -1.78 7.39 -23.76
N ARG A 500 -1.00 6.44 -23.25
CA ARG A 500 -1.20 5.83 -21.92
C ARG A 500 0.13 5.65 -21.18
N VAL A 501 0.07 5.58 -19.85
CA VAL A 501 1.20 5.25 -18.96
C VAL A 501 0.76 4.25 -17.91
N GLY A 502 1.68 3.39 -17.46
CA GLY A 502 1.43 2.49 -16.35
C GLY A 502 1.43 3.23 -15.01
N ILE A 503 0.54 2.81 -14.11
CA ILE A 503 0.68 3.02 -12.67
C ILE A 503 0.92 1.66 -12.02
N PHE A 504 1.84 1.62 -11.06
CA PHE A 504 2.40 0.39 -10.52
C PHE A 504 2.39 0.39 -9.00
N GLU A 505 2.15 -0.79 -8.44
CA GLU A 505 2.40 -1.12 -7.04
C GLU A 505 3.30 -2.36 -7.02
N VAL A 506 4.50 -2.23 -6.44
CA VAL A 506 5.54 -3.28 -6.50
C VAL A 506 5.90 -3.70 -5.08
N LEU A 507 5.43 -4.88 -4.69
CA LEU A 507 5.75 -5.53 -3.42
C LEU A 507 6.92 -6.49 -3.61
N THR A 508 8.06 -6.17 -2.99
CA THR A 508 9.25 -7.02 -2.97
C THR A 508 9.26 -7.85 -1.69
N MET A 509 9.52 -9.16 -1.80
CA MET A 509 9.55 -10.05 -0.63
C MET A 509 10.69 -9.69 0.33
N SER A 510 10.36 -9.51 1.61
CA SER A 510 11.32 -9.20 2.69
C SER A 510 11.18 -10.20 3.85
N PRO A 511 12.19 -10.35 4.72
CA PRO A 511 12.09 -11.25 5.88
C PRO A 511 10.91 -10.93 6.81
N LYS A 512 10.51 -9.66 6.90
CA LYS A 512 9.33 -9.24 7.67
C LYS A 512 8.05 -9.76 7.02
N LEU A 513 7.90 -9.53 5.72
CA LEU A 513 6.73 -10.00 4.96
C LEU A 513 6.66 -11.53 4.90
N GLU A 514 7.80 -12.21 4.77
CA GLU A 514 7.89 -13.67 4.86
C GLU A 514 7.29 -14.17 6.16
N LYS A 515 7.72 -13.63 7.30
CA LYS A 515 7.16 -14.00 8.61
C LYS A 515 5.66 -13.75 8.68
N MET A 516 5.18 -12.59 8.22
CA MET A 516 3.75 -12.26 8.25
C MET A 516 2.90 -13.20 7.39
N ILE A 517 3.42 -13.62 6.23
CA ILE A 517 2.75 -14.62 5.37
C ILE A 517 2.72 -15.99 6.07
N LEU A 518 3.81 -16.38 6.75
CA LEU A 518 3.87 -17.63 7.51
C LEU A 518 2.91 -17.63 8.72
N ASP A 519 2.78 -16.48 9.38
CA ASP A 519 1.89 -16.26 10.52
C ASP A 519 0.42 -16.02 10.10
N MET A 520 0.14 -16.01 8.78
CA MET A 520 -1.20 -15.83 8.20
C MET A 520 -1.87 -14.50 8.59
N GLU A 521 -1.08 -13.44 8.66
CA GLU A 521 -1.55 -12.08 8.96
C GLU A 521 -2.51 -11.55 7.88
N SER A 522 -3.30 -10.52 8.22
CA SER A 522 -4.29 -9.96 7.30
C SER A 522 -3.66 -9.17 6.14
N GLU A 523 -4.35 -9.08 5.01
CA GLU A 523 -3.90 -8.27 3.85
C GLU A 523 -3.62 -6.82 4.26
N THR A 524 -4.47 -6.23 5.10
CA THR A 524 -4.30 -4.86 5.61
C THR A 524 -3.01 -4.71 6.42
N ASP A 525 -2.66 -5.68 7.26
CA ASP A 525 -1.44 -5.62 8.07
C ASP A 525 -0.19 -5.80 7.21
N ILE A 526 -0.25 -6.68 6.21
CA ILE A 526 0.83 -6.85 5.23
C ILE A 526 1.03 -5.56 4.43
N ILE A 527 -0.05 -4.90 3.98
CA ILE A 527 0.02 -3.59 3.30
C ILE A 527 0.66 -2.54 4.21
N LYS A 528 0.23 -2.43 5.48
CA LYS A 528 0.82 -1.51 6.47
C LYS A 528 2.33 -1.73 6.60
N ALA A 529 2.75 -2.97 6.80
CA ALA A 529 4.15 -3.33 6.91
C ALA A 529 4.95 -3.03 5.62
N ALA A 530 4.34 -3.25 4.45
CA ALA A 530 4.96 -2.96 3.16
C ALA A 530 5.12 -1.45 2.91
N LEU A 531 4.13 -0.63 3.28
CA LEU A 531 4.22 0.84 3.18
C LEU A 531 5.39 1.37 4.03
N GLU A 532 5.57 0.87 5.25
CA GLU A 532 6.73 1.19 6.10
C GLU A 532 8.08 0.81 5.48
N GLU A 533 8.10 -0.22 4.63
CA GLU A 533 9.27 -0.71 3.89
C GLU A 533 9.47 -0.01 2.53
N GLY A 534 8.61 0.94 2.17
CA GLY A 534 8.74 1.75 0.96
C GLY A 534 7.86 1.31 -0.21
N LEU A 535 6.82 0.49 0.04
CA LEU A 535 5.77 0.25 -0.95
C LEU A 535 5.07 1.57 -1.29
N VAL A 536 4.77 1.77 -2.57
CA VAL A 536 3.92 2.85 -3.07
C VAL A 536 2.72 2.18 -3.73
N THR A 537 1.52 2.55 -3.31
CA THR A 537 0.29 1.99 -3.87
C THR A 537 0.03 2.50 -5.29
N MET A 538 -0.82 1.81 -6.06
CA MET A 538 -1.13 2.27 -7.42
C MET A 538 -1.80 3.65 -7.40
N THR A 539 -2.66 3.91 -6.40
CA THR A 539 -3.26 5.24 -6.23
C THR A 539 -2.19 6.29 -5.93
N GLN A 540 -1.25 6.04 -5.02
CA GLN A 540 -0.18 6.98 -4.69
C GLN A 540 0.72 7.29 -5.91
N ASP A 541 1.14 6.27 -6.65
CA ASP A 541 1.92 6.44 -7.88
C ASP A 541 1.13 7.23 -8.95
N GLY A 542 -0.16 6.94 -9.11
CA GLY A 542 -1.06 7.71 -9.98
C GLY A 542 -1.19 9.18 -9.57
N VAL A 543 -1.36 9.45 -8.29
CA VAL A 543 -1.44 10.80 -7.69
C VAL A 543 -0.14 11.58 -7.96
N LEU A 544 1.03 10.98 -7.75
CA LEU A 544 2.31 11.60 -8.08
C LEU A 544 2.44 11.94 -9.57
N LYS A 545 1.94 11.07 -10.46
CA LYS A 545 1.90 11.33 -11.92
C LYS A 545 0.91 12.43 -12.29
N ALA A 546 -0.22 12.54 -11.59
CA ALA A 546 -1.18 13.61 -11.78
C ALA A 546 -0.59 14.97 -11.38
N LEU A 547 0.13 15.04 -10.25
CA LEU A 547 0.85 16.24 -9.83
C LEU A 547 1.93 16.67 -10.82
N LYS A 548 2.62 15.71 -11.47
CA LYS A 548 3.60 15.97 -12.54
C LYS A 548 2.97 16.35 -13.89
N GLY A 549 1.64 16.39 -14.00
CA GLY A 549 0.93 16.74 -15.23
C GLY A 549 1.03 15.67 -16.33
N ILE A 550 1.25 14.42 -15.93
CA ILE A 550 1.27 13.27 -16.84
C ILE A 550 -0.15 12.76 -17.08
N THR A 551 -0.99 12.76 -16.04
CA THR A 551 -2.40 12.35 -16.10
C THR A 551 -3.26 13.27 -15.22
N THR A 552 -4.54 12.96 -15.03
CA THR A 552 -5.41 13.69 -14.10
C THR A 552 -5.85 12.80 -12.95
N ILE A 553 -6.35 13.40 -11.86
CA ILE A 553 -6.86 12.65 -10.71
C ILE A 553 -8.09 11.81 -11.08
N GLU A 554 -8.94 12.30 -11.98
CA GLU A 554 -10.13 11.57 -12.45
C GLU A 554 -9.72 10.28 -13.16
N GLU A 555 -8.62 10.29 -13.92
CA GLU A 555 -8.09 9.09 -14.55
C GLU A 555 -7.53 8.09 -13.55
N VAL A 556 -6.86 8.56 -12.50
CA VAL A 556 -6.33 7.70 -11.43
C VAL A 556 -7.49 7.02 -10.69
N MET A 557 -8.45 7.82 -10.21
CA MET A 557 -9.62 7.32 -9.46
C MET A 557 -10.52 6.42 -10.31
N ARG A 558 -10.53 6.56 -11.64
CA ARG A 558 -11.26 5.67 -12.55
C ARG A 558 -10.73 4.24 -12.54
N VAL A 559 -9.42 4.04 -12.32
CA VAL A 559 -8.76 2.73 -12.48
C VAL A 559 -8.28 2.10 -11.17
N THR A 560 -8.25 2.88 -10.08
CA THR A 560 -7.82 2.43 -8.75
C THR A 560 -8.96 2.42 -7.73
N THR A 561 -8.93 1.51 -6.76
CA THR A 561 -9.92 1.41 -5.68
C THR A 561 -9.31 1.53 -4.28
N GLU A 562 -8.01 1.83 -4.18
CA GLU A 562 -7.25 1.89 -2.91
C GLU A 562 -7.45 3.20 -2.14
N GLY A 563 -8.18 4.18 -2.69
CA GLY A 563 -8.39 5.48 -2.05
C GLY A 563 -8.98 5.38 -0.65
N GLU A 564 -10.03 4.57 -0.46
CA GLU A 564 -10.66 4.35 0.85
C GLU A 564 -9.70 3.65 1.83
N LEU A 565 -8.91 2.67 1.35
CA LEU A 565 -7.93 1.99 2.18
C LEU A 565 -6.85 2.98 2.64
N ILE A 566 -6.34 3.82 1.76
CA ILE A 566 -5.33 4.84 2.09
C ILE A 566 -5.90 5.86 3.08
N GLU A 567 -7.16 6.25 2.94
CA GLU A 567 -7.83 7.11 3.92
C GLU A 567 -7.94 6.43 5.28
N VAL A 568 -8.38 5.19 5.34
CA VAL A 568 -8.44 4.41 6.60
C VAL A 568 -7.04 4.21 7.18
N LEU A 569 -6.03 3.96 6.35
CA LEU A 569 -4.64 3.83 6.79
C LEU A 569 -4.06 5.16 7.27
N TYR A 570 -4.40 6.26 6.62
CA TYR A 570 -4.03 7.60 7.04
C TYR A 570 -4.74 7.94 8.35
N GLU A 571 -6.02 7.64 8.47
CA GLU A 571 -6.77 7.80 9.71
C GLU A 571 -6.23 6.89 10.80
N ASP A 572 -5.86 5.64 10.52
CA ASP A 572 -5.25 4.73 11.49
C ASP A 572 -3.85 5.22 11.89
N LEU A 573 -3.01 5.62 10.93
CA LEU A 573 -1.65 6.09 11.16
C LEU A 573 -1.63 7.47 11.80
N MET A 574 -2.54 8.37 11.45
CA MET A 574 -2.77 9.63 12.13
C MET A 574 -3.47 9.40 13.46
N THR A 575 -4.36 8.44 13.59
CA THR A 575 -4.84 7.92 14.88
C THR A 575 -3.85 6.94 15.50
N GLN A 576 -2.57 6.96 15.09
CA GLN A 576 -1.45 6.32 15.79
C GLN A 576 -0.32 7.34 16.05
N SER A 577 -0.19 8.36 15.19
CA SER A 577 0.80 9.45 15.27
C SER A 577 0.27 10.75 15.89
N LEU A 578 -1.01 11.07 15.68
CA LEU A 578 -1.82 12.09 16.38
C LEU A 578 -2.69 11.49 17.49
N SER A 579 -3.07 10.21 17.43
CA SER A 579 -3.71 9.61 18.60
C SER A 579 -2.70 9.62 19.72
N ARG A 580 -3.16 10.02 20.88
CA ARG A 580 -2.31 10.45 21.98
C ARG A 580 -1.83 11.88 21.79
N GLY A 581 -2.71 12.81 21.43
CA GLY A 581 -2.41 14.24 21.38
C GLY A 581 -3.64 15.10 21.68
N ILE A 582 -3.58 15.98 22.67
CA ILE A 582 -4.52 17.09 22.83
C ILE A 582 -3.76 18.41 22.64
N PHE A 583 -4.28 19.26 21.77
CA PHE A 583 -3.69 20.56 21.49
C PHE A 583 -4.14 21.58 22.53
N VAL A 584 -3.17 22.28 23.12
CA VAL A 584 -3.38 23.43 24.00
C VAL A 584 -2.96 24.67 23.23
N SER A 585 -3.92 25.56 22.98
CA SER A 585 -3.66 26.82 22.27
C SER A 585 -2.76 27.74 23.09
N GLN A 586 -2.06 28.67 22.42
CA GLN A 586 -1.27 29.70 23.12
C GLN A 586 -2.12 30.52 24.08
N GLN A 587 -3.37 30.82 23.73
CA GLN A 587 -4.30 31.57 24.57
C GLN A 587 -4.61 30.81 25.86
N THR A 588 -4.95 29.51 25.76
CA THR A 588 -5.20 28.64 26.91
C THR A 588 -3.97 28.51 27.81
N GLN A 589 -2.77 28.49 27.22
CA GLN A 589 -1.52 28.45 27.98
C GLN A 589 -1.24 29.75 28.73
N GLN A 590 -1.49 30.90 28.09
CA GLN A 590 -1.35 32.22 28.72
C GLN A 590 -2.34 32.41 29.87
N ILE A 591 -3.61 32.03 29.68
CA ILE A 591 -4.65 32.12 30.72
C ILE A 591 -4.26 31.28 31.95
N ALA A 592 -3.78 30.04 31.73
CA ALA A 592 -3.35 29.18 32.83
C ALA A 592 -2.15 29.78 33.58
N SER A 593 -1.18 30.32 32.84
CA SER A 593 0.02 30.91 33.41
C SER A 593 -0.31 32.14 34.28
N SER A 594 -1.15 33.05 33.80
CA SER A 594 -1.50 34.29 34.51
C SER A 594 -2.38 34.09 35.75
N HIS A 595 -3.12 32.98 35.82
CA HIS A 595 -4.08 32.72 36.91
C HIS A 595 -3.70 31.52 37.80
N SER A 596 -2.46 31.03 37.70
CA SER A 596 -1.96 29.87 38.46
C SER A 596 -1.64 30.17 39.95
N GLU A 597 -1.65 31.44 40.37
CA GLU A 597 -1.25 31.84 41.73
C GLU A 597 -2.38 31.69 42.77
N ASN A 598 -3.65 31.60 42.37
CA ASN A 598 -4.80 31.50 43.28
C ASN A 598 -5.86 30.49 42.78
N PHE A 599 -6.31 29.59 43.66
CA PHE A 599 -7.34 28.57 43.37
C PHE A 599 -8.71 29.15 43.01
N GLU A 600 -9.11 30.29 43.57
CA GLU A 600 -10.39 30.92 43.19
C GLU A 600 -10.39 31.32 41.70
N SER A 601 -9.25 31.81 41.22
CA SER A 601 -9.07 32.21 39.82
C SER A 601 -8.98 31.00 38.88
N MET A 602 -8.34 29.91 39.31
CA MET A 602 -8.35 28.64 38.57
C MET A 602 -9.78 28.06 38.47
N ASN A 603 -10.55 28.12 39.56
CA ASN A 603 -11.92 27.64 39.56
C ASN A 603 -12.81 28.47 38.61
N GLU A 604 -12.67 29.79 38.60
CA GLU A 604 -13.44 30.67 37.71
C GLU A 604 -13.11 30.44 36.23
N THR A 605 -11.82 30.35 35.89
CA THR A 605 -11.36 30.10 34.51
C THR A 605 -11.75 28.72 33.98
N VAL A 606 -11.68 27.67 34.80
CA VAL A 606 -12.13 26.33 34.42
C VAL A 606 -13.65 26.28 34.23
N ASN A 607 -14.42 26.96 35.08
CA ASN A 607 -15.89 26.99 34.95
C ASN A 607 -16.40 27.87 33.80
N ASN A 608 -15.65 28.91 33.42
CA ASN A 608 -15.98 29.79 32.29
C ASN A 608 -15.39 29.29 30.95
N ALA A 609 -14.65 28.19 30.95
CA ALA A 609 -14.11 27.62 29.73
C ALA A 609 -15.24 27.06 28.84
N GLU A 610 -15.18 27.35 27.55
CA GLU A 610 -16.05 26.71 26.56
C GLU A 610 -15.91 25.19 26.64
N GLU A 611 -16.97 24.47 26.28
CA GLU A 611 -16.97 22.99 26.38
C GLU A 611 -15.82 22.35 25.61
N THR A 612 -15.41 22.95 24.48
CA THR A 612 -14.24 22.57 23.65
C THR A 612 -12.93 22.65 24.41
N ASP A 613 -12.77 23.65 25.26
CA ASP A 613 -11.50 24.06 25.87
C ASP A 613 -11.35 23.63 27.33
N LEU A 614 -12.40 23.06 27.94
CA LEU A 614 -12.38 22.59 29.32
C LEU A 614 -11.23 21.61 29.62
N LEU A 615 -11.04 20.57 28.80
CA LEU A 615 -9.97 19.59 28.98
C LEU A 615 -8.57 20.20 28.70
N PRO A 616 -8.35 20.94 27.59
CA PRO A 616 -7.12 21.71 27.38
C PRO A 616 -6.78 22.64 28.55
N MET A 617 -7.78 23.31 29.13
CA MET A 617 -7.59 24.24 30.25
C MET A 617 -7.12 23.51 31.52
N ILE A 618 -7.75 22.40 31.88
CA ILE A 618 -7.35 21.55 33.02
C ILE A 618 -5.91 21.05 32.83
N LEU A 619 -5.57 20.56 31.63
CA LEU A 619 -4.22 20.05 31.35
C LEU A 619 -3.16 21.16 31.36
N SER A 620 -3.52 22.35 30.89
CA SER A 620 -2.66 23.55 30.95
C SER A 620 -2.32 23.93 32.39
N TYR A 621 -3.31 23.93 33.30
CA TYR A 621 -3.05 24.14 34.74
C TYR A 621 -2.16 23.06 35.34
N GLY A 622 -2.35 21.79 34.96
CA GLY A 622 -1.51 20.70 35.42
C GLY A 622 -0.04 20.87 35.02
N ALA A 623 0.21 21.29 33.79
CA ALA A 623 1.56 21.57 33.31
C ALA A 623 2.17 22.81 33.99
N THR A 624 1.43 23.91 34.09
CA THR A 624 1.90 25.16 34.74
C THR A 624 2.26 24.95 36.21
N LEU A 625 1.46 24.17 36.94
CA LEU A 625 1.70 23.84 38.34
C LEU A 625 2.74 22.73 38.54
N LYS A 626 3.29 22.16 37.46
CA LYS A 626 4.17 20.98 37.48
C LYS A 626 3.57 19.83 38.29
N SER A 627 2.27 19.58 38.10
CA SER A 627 1.58 18.52 38.83
C SER A 627 2.00 17.15 38.33
N SER A 628 2.08 16.19 39.26
CA SER A 628 2.44 14.80 38.95
C SER A 628 1.22 13.98 38.50
N ASP A 629 0.06 14.25 39.09
CA ASP A 629 -1.20 13.60 38.78
C ASP A 629 -2.33 14.64 38.74
N ILE A 630 -3.29 14.47 37.82
CA ILE A 630 -4.58 15.16 37.77
C ILE A 630 -5.66 14.11 38.04
N HIS A 631 -6.57 14.42 38.94
CA HIS A 631 -7.69 13.58 39.36
C HIS A 631 -8.99 14.27 38.98
N ILE A 632 -9.90 13.55 38.33
CA ILE A 632 -11.25 14.03 38.01
C ILE A 632 -12.23 13.05 38.64
N GLU A 633 -12.98 13.52 39.64
CA GLU A 633 -13.79 12.68 40.50
C GLU A 633 -15.24 13.19 40.51
N PRO A 634 -16.19 12.47 39.87
CA PRO A 634 -17.59 12.86 39.94
C PRO A 634 -18.15 12.59 41.34
N GLY A 635 -18.85 13.58 41.90
CA GLY A 635 -19.67 13.47 43.11
C GLY A 635 -21.17 13.49 42.79
N GLU A 636 -21.99 13.74 43.81
CA GLU A 636 -23.46 13.75 43.68
C GLU A 636 -23.99 14.96 42.91
N GLU A 637 -23.43 16.15 43.14
CA GLU A 637 -23.88 17.42 42.53
C GLU A 637 -22.83 18.08 41.61
N GLU A 638 -21.54 17.79 41.84
CA GLU A 638 -20.40 18.44 41.20
C GLU A 638 -19.27 17.43 40.92
N VAL A 639 -18.34 17.79 40.04
CA VAL A 639 -17.11 17.03 39.77
C VAL A 639 -15.92 17.79 40.33
N ASP A 640 -15.12 17.12 41.15
CA ASP A 640 -13.91 17.69 41.74
C ASP A 640 -12.70 17.43 40.84
N VAL A 641 -12.07 18.51 40.37
CA VAL A 641 -10.80 18.46 39.63
C VAL A 641 -9.67 18.76 40.61
N ARG A 642 -8.87 17.74 40.90
CA ARG A 642 -7.77 17.82 41.86
C ARG A 642 -6.43 17.59 41.19
N MET A 643 -5.37 18.20 41.69
CA MET A 643 -4.02 18.05 41.18
C MET A 643 -3.04 17.74 42.29
N ARG A 644 -2.06 16.88 42.00
CA ARG A 644 -0.98 16.54 42.91
C ARG A 644 0.25 17.40 42.62
N VAL A 645 0.35 18.51 43.34
CA VAL A 645 1.49 19.46 43.27
C VAL A 645 2.42 19.18 44.44
N ASP A 646 3.72 18.97 44.17
CA ASP A 646 4.73 18.63 45.18
C ASP A 646 4.35 17.44 46.10
N GLY A 647 3.57 16.49 45.58
CA GLY A 647 3.12 15.29 46.30
C GLY A 647 1.83 15.47 47.12
N VAL A 648 1.29 16.68 47.23
CA VAL A 648 0.03 16.96 47.94
C VAL A 648 -1.11 17.07 46.93
N LEU A 649 -2.21 16.34 47.17
CA LEU A 649 -3.41 16.40 46.34
C LEU A 649 -4.28 17.58 46.78
N GLN A 650 -4.60 18.49 45.87
CA GLN A 650 -5.34 19.72 46.13
C GLN A 650 -6.47 19.88 45.11
N SER A 651 -7.65 20.33 45.55
CA SER A 651 -8.76 20.68 44.65
C SER A 651 -8.49 22.04 44.00
N ILE A 652 -8.53 22.08 42.67
CA ILE A 652 -8.24 23.29 41.89
C ILE A 652 -9.50 23.91 41.27
N ALA A 653 -10.52 23.09 41.02
CA ALA A 653 -11.78 23.52 40.44
C ALA A 653 -12.88 22.50 40.74
N LYS A 654 -14.11 23.01 40.90
CA LYS A 654 -15.33 22.23 40.98
C LYS A 654 -16.20 22.59 39.78
N ILE A 655 -16.52 21.60 38.94
CA ILE A 655 -17.29 21.82 37.72
C ILE A 655 -18.70 21.20 37.84
N PRO A 656 -19.72 21.76 37.15
CA PRO A 656 -21.07 21.20 37.15
C PRO A 656 -21.10 19.76 36.63
N ILE A 657 -21.89 18.90 37.28
CA ILE A 657 -22.04 17.48 36.87
C ILE A 657 -22.54 17.32 35.43
N VAL A 658 -23.24 18.33 34.89
CA VAL A 658 -23.75 18.36 33.51
C VAL A 658 -22.62 18.34 32.47
N SER A 659 -21.48 18.96 32.76
CA SER A 659 -20.31 19.02 31.86
C SER A 659 -19.49 17.72 31.87
N TYR A 660 -19.73 16.85 32.86
CA TYR A 660 -18.96 15.64 33.10
C TYR A 660 -19.00 14.60 31.98
N PRO A 661 -20.16 14.24 31.40
CA PRO A 661 -20.22 13.18 30.38
C PRO A 661 -19.44 13.54 29.12
N LEU A 662 -19.43 14.83 28.74
CA LEU A 662 -18.68 15.32 27.59
C LEU A 662 -17.17 15.31 27.88
N LEU A 663 -16.76 15.76 29.07
CA LEU A 663 -15.36 15.71 29.52
C LEU A 663 -14.84 14.26 29.54
N LEU A 664 -15.60 13.34 30.11
CA LEU A 664 -15.30 11.91 30.14
C LEU A 664 -15.21 11.31 28.74
N SER A 665 -16.16 11.64 27.85
CA SER A 665 -16.15 11.21 26.45
C SER A 665 -14.88 11.67 25.74
N LYS A 666 -14.50 12.95 25.90
CA LYS A 666 -13.27 13.50 25.31
C LYS A 666 -12.02 12.81 25.82
N ILE A 667 -11.94 12.57 27.12
CA ILE A 667 -10.81 11.84 27.72
C ILE A 667 -10.74 10.41 27.17
N LYS A 668 -11.89 9.72 27.06
CA LYS A 668 -11.95 8.37 26.47
C LYS A 668 -11.54 8.35 25.00
N VAL A 669 -12.01 9.29 24.20
CA VAL A 669 -11.65 9.42 22.78
C VAL A 669 -10.15 9.70 22.62
N VAL A 670 -9.59 10.69 23.32
CA VAL A 670 -8.16 11.04 23.19
C VAL A 670 -7.24 9.94 23.71
N SER A 671 -7.71 9.14 24.68
CA SER A 671 -7.00 7.99 25.23
C SER A 671 -7.33 6.67 24.54
N ASN A 672 -8.09 6.67 23.44
CA ASN A 672 -8.46 5.45 22.71
C ASN A 672 -9.11 4.36 23.60
N ILE A 673 -9.88 4.79 24.60
CA ILE A 673 -10.74 3.94 25.41
C ILE A 673 -12.15 4.00 24.79
N PRO A 674 -12.74 2.87 24.36
CA PRO A 674 -14.08 2.89 23.78
C PRO A 674 -15.09 3.54 24.73
N THR A 675 -15.85 4.53 24.24
CA THR A 675 -16.88 5.25 25.02
C THR A 675 -18.02 4.34 25.47
N THR A 676 -18.17 3.18 24.83
CA THR A 676 -19.15 2.14 25.12
C THR A 676 -18.80 1.27 26.32
N ILE A 677 -17.52 1.20 26.71
CA ILE A 677 -17.07 0.38 27.85
C ILE A 677 -17.21 1.20 29.13
N ARG A 678 -17.87 0.62 30.14
CA ARG A 678 -18.10 1.22 31.48
C ARG A 678 -17.78 0.26 32.64
N GLN A 679 -17.01 -0.80 32.39
CA GLN A 679 -16.70 -1.84 33.37
C GLN A 679 -15.20 -2.07 33.49
N GLY A 680 -14.74 -2.33 34.72
CA GLY A 680 -13.34 -2.66 35.01
C GLY A 680 -12.43 -1.44 35.12
N VAL A 681 -11.12 -1.72 35.09
CA VAL A 681 -10.05 -0.71 35.06
C VAL A 681 -9.62 -0.54 33.61
N SER A 682 -9.59 0.69 33.11
CA SER A 682 -9.11 1.02 31.76
C SER A 682 -7.86 1.88 31.84
N ASP A 683 -6.73 1.35 31.41
CA ASP A 683 -5.45 2.05 31.31
C ASP A 683 -5.17 2.45 29.85
N SER A 684 -4.72 3.69 29.64
CA SER A 684 -4.21 4.14 28.34
C SER A 684 -3.23 5.31 28.48
N ARG A 685 -2.83 5.91 27.35
CA ARG A 685 -1.96 7.09 27.31
C ARG A 685 -2.44 8.07 26.24
N PHE A 686 -2.20 9.36 26.45
CA PHE A 686 -2.25 10.40 25.42
C PHE A 686 -1.12 11.42 25.62
N ARG A 687 -0.84 12.35 24.71
CA ARG A 687 0.15 13.43 24.88
C ARG A 687 -0.54 14.79 24.89
N ILE A 688 0.09 15.78 25.50
CA ILE A 688 -0.28 17.19 25.40
C ILE A 688 0.67 17.83 24.40
N MET A 689 0.11 18.57 23.44
CA MET A 689 0.84 19.30 22.40
C MET A 689 0.55 20.79 22.55
N TYR A 690 1.58 21.62 22.50
CA TYR A 690 1.45 23.08 22.61
C TYR A 690 1.66 23.73 21.25
N GLU A 691 0.86 24.76 20.96
CA GLU A 691 0.98 25.55 19.75
C GLU A 691 2.16 26.53 19.86
N GLN A 692 3.39 26.12 19.50
CA GLN A 692 4.58 27.00 19.41
C GLN A 692 5.45 26.68 18.19
N GLU A 693 6.20 27.68 17.69
CA GLU A 693 7.02 27.62 16.46
C GLU A 693 8.15 26.57 16.47
N ASN A 694 8.48 25.96 17.62
CA ASN A 694 9.45 24.85 17.76
C ASN A 694 8.79 23.63 18.44
N ALA A 695 8.01 22.87 17.67
CA ALA A 695 7.11 21.81 18.16
C ALA A 695 7.80 20.53 18.71
N SER A 696 9.12 20.39 18.65
CA SER A 696 9.80 19.14 19.00
C SER A 696 10.14 18.98 20.50
N GLU A 697 10.16 20.06 21.30
CA GLU A 697 10.73 20.02 22.65
C GLU A 697 9.72 20.06 23.82
N ASN A 698 8.45 20.42 23.62
CA ASN A 698 7.51 20.68 24.74
C ASN A 698 6.33 19.70 24.88
N ASN A 699 6.37 18.52 24.26
CA ASN A 699 5.25 17.57 24.39
C ASN A 699 5.31 16.80 25.72
N VAL A 700 4.19 16.77 26.46
CA VAL A 700 4.05 16.05 27.75
C VAL A 700 3.31 14.74 27.50
N ASP A 701 3.88 13.58 27.87
CA ASP A 701 3.16 12.31 27.79
C ASP A 701 2.26 12.14 29.01
N VAL A 702 1.05 11.63 28.82
CA VAL A 702 0.01 11.53 29.85
C VAL A 702 -0.47 10.10 29.94
N ARG A 703 -0.36 9.49 31.10
CA ARG A 703 -0.97 8.17 31.36
C ARG A 703 -2.33 8.34 32.01
N VAL A 704 -3.35 7.70 31.47
CA VAL A 704 -4.73 7.74 31.97
C VAL A 704 -5.10 6.40 32.57
N SER A 705 -5.72 6.44 33.74
CA SER A 705 -6.41 5.31 34.37
C SER A 705 -7.84 5.73 34.67
N ILE A 706 -8.81 4.97 34.15
CA ILE A 706 -10.23 5.16 34.42
C ILE A 706 -10.74 3.96 35.22
N ILE A 707 -11.40 4.22 36.35
CA ILE A 707 -12.00 3.20 37.22
C ILE A 707 -13.46 3.52 37.48
N VAL A 708 -14.29 2.49 37.62
CA VAL A 708 -15.72 2.68 37.95
C VAL A 708 -15.86 3.09 39.42
N GLY A 709 -16.44 4.26 39.67
CA GLY A 709 -16.75 4.79 41.00
C GLY A 709 -18.26 4.87 41.27
N GLY A 710 -18.63 5.32 42.47
CA GLY A 710 -20.02 5.34 42.95
C GLY A 710 -20.95 6.35 42.23
N TYR A 711 -20.40 7.45 41.71
CA TYR A 711 -21.15 8.51 41.02
C TYR A 711 -20.73 8.67 39.53
N GLY A 712 -19.95 7.72 39.00
CA GLY A 712 -19.40 7.77 37.65
C GLY A 712 -17.98 7.21 37.60
N GLU A 713 -17.33 7.27 36.43
CA GLU A 713 -15.99 6.71 36.24
C GLU A 713 -14.88 7.66 36.68
N THR A 714 -14.24 7.45 37.82
CA THR A 714 -13.10 8.27 38.27
C THR A 714 -11.91 8.18 37.31
N ILE A 715 -11.30 9.33 37.00
CA ILE A 715 -10.17 9.45 36.07
C ILE A 715 -8.93 9.94 36.82
N VAL A 716 -7.80 9.29 36.59
CA VAL A 716 -6.48 9.74 37.02
C VAL A 716 -5.56 9.87 35.82
N MET A 717 -4.98 11.05 35.63
CA MET A 717 -4.04 11.37 34.54
C MET A 717 -2.68 11.73 35.12
N ARG A 718 -1.63 10.96 34.83
CA ARG A 718 -0.25 11.22 35.26
C ARG A 718 0.52 11.93 34.17
N LEU A 719 1.09 13.09 34.49
CA LEU A 719 1.91 13.88 33.56
C LEU A 719 3.38 13.42 33.62
N LEU A 720 3.96 13.10 32.47
CA LEU A 720 5.36 12.66 32.32
C LEU A 720 6.13 13.79 31.62
N SER A 721 6.98 14.50 32.38
CA SER A 721 7.80 15.60 31.87
C SER A 721 9.07 15.08 31.19
N LYS A 722 9.36 15.57 29.97
CA LYS A 722 10.56 15.28 29.16
C LYS A 722 11.81 16.10 29.56
N ASP A 723 11.94 16.50 30.81
CA ASP A 723 13.21 17.09 31.23
C ASP A 723 14.25 15.95 31.27
N SER A 724 15.28 16.04 30.42
CA SER A 724 16.53 15.28 30.57
C SER A 724 17.21 15.77 31.84
N VAL A 725 16.69 15.33 32.99
CA VAL A 725 17.31 15.60 34.28
C VAL A 725 18.68 14.93 34.23
N LYS A 726 19.77 15.71 34.22
CA LYS A 726 21.08 15.19 34.61
C LYS A 726 20.94 14.71 36.05
N LEU A 727 20.77 13.40 36.21
CA LEU A 727 20.53 12.74 37.48
C LEU A 727 21.87 12.59 38.22
N ASP A 728 22.30 13.66 38.89
CA ASP A 728 23.51 13.66 39.71
C ASP A 728 23.29 12.83 41.00
N VAL A 729 24.11 11.80 41.21
CA VAL A 729 24.04 10.91 42.38
C VAL A 729 24.33 11.63 43.70
N HIS A 730 25.00 12.79 43.67
CA HIS A 730 25.22 13.62 44.85
C HIS A 730 23.99 14.47 45.21
N SER A 731 23.04 14.63 44.27
CA SER A 731 21.84 15.48 44.45
C SER A 731 20.61 14.72 44.99
N ILE A 732 20.58 13.39 44.91
CA ILE A 732 19.45 12.56 45.36
C ILE A 732 19.35 12.45 46.89
N GLY A 733 20.35 12.97 47.61
CA GLY A 733 20.36 13.07 49.06
C GLY A 733 20.70 11.78 49.79
N ILE A 734 21.31 10.79 49.13
CA ILE A 734 21.95 9.68 49.85
C ILE A 734 23.15 10.27 50.61
N ARG A 735 23.29 9.94 51.90
CA ARG A 735 24.42 10.40 52.72
C ARG A 735 25.74 9.88 52.15
N ASP A 736 26.78 10.72 52.12
CA ASP A 736 28.09 10.38 51.55
C ASP A 736 28.67 9.05 52.04
N TYR A 737 28.48 8.71 53.33
CA TYR A 737 28.90 7.42 53.88
C TYR A 737 28.27 6.22 53.14
N ASN A 738 26.95 6.26 52.91
CA ASN A 738 26.24 5.22 52.17
C ASN A 738 26.55 5.31 50.67
N LEU A 739 26.65 6.52 50.12
CA LEU A 739 26.95 6.73 48.71
C LEU A 739 28.31 6.13 48.32
N ASN A 740 29.35 6.35 49.13
CA ASN A 740 30.67 5.76 48.89
C ASN A 740 30.63 4.22 48.89
N ARG A 741 29.85 3.61 49.79
CA ARG A 741 29.67 2.15 49.83
C ARG A 741 28.97 1.64 48.58
N ILE A 742 27.94 2.36 48.10
CA ILE A 742 27.21 2.06 46.86
C ILE A 742 28.17 2.13 45.67
N MET A 743 28.89 3.23 45.50
CA MET A 743 29.80 3.44 44.37
C MET A 743 30.94 2.41 44.36
N THR A 744 31.46 2.04 45.53
CA THR A 744 32.47 0.96 45.63
C THR A 744 31.94 -0.37 45.09
N GLN A 745 30.66 -0.69 45.30
CA GLN A 745 30.07 -1.91 44.75
C GLN A 745 29.69 -1.77 43.27
N ALA A 746 29.24 -0.59 42.83
CA ALA A 746 28.86 -0.30 41.46
C ALA A 746 30.05 -0.20 40.49
N GLN A 747 31.27 -0.01 41.01
CA GLN A 747 32.51 0.01 40.22
C GLN A 747 33.20 -1.35 40.13
N LYS A 748 32.64 -2.41 40.74
CA LYS A 748 33.17 -3.77 40.59
C LYS A 748 32.91 -4.26 39.16
N PRO A 749 33.83 -5.09 38.61
CA PRO A 749 33.67 -5.60 37.24
C PRO A 749 32.47 -6.53 37.07
N TYR A 750 32.04 -7.21 38.14
CA TYR A 750 30.92 -8.15 38.09
C TYR A 750 30.19 -8.25 39.44
N GLY A 751 29.02 -8.86 39.41
CA GLY A 751 28.15 -9.12 40.57
C GLY A 751 26.83 -8.35 40.49
N ILE A 752 25.99 -8.46 41.52
CA ILE A 752 24.66 -7.83 41.54
C ILE A 752 24.57 -6.76 42.63
N LEU A 753 24.11 -5.56 42.28
CA LEU A 753 23.72 -4.51 43.21
C LEU A 753 22.20 -4.29 43.13
N LEU A 754 21.50 -4.48 44.27
CA LEU A 754 20.04 -4.44 44.30
C LEU A 754 19.51 -3.27 45.10
N ASN A 755 18.69 -2.43 44.49
CA ASN A 755 18.00 -1.34 45.17
C ASN A 755 16.56 -1.73 45.54
N THR A 756 16.22 -1.61 46.80
CA THR A 756 14.95 -2.05 47.35
C THR A 756 14.18 -0.93 48.01
N GLY A 757 12.86 -1.12 48.05
CA GLY A 757 11.93 -0.16 48.61
C GLY A 757 10.55 -0.28 47.99
N PRO A 758 9.52 0.31 48.63
CA PRO A 758 8.16 0.33 48.09
C PRO A 758 8.07 1.16 46.80
N THR A 759 6.92 1.12 46.13
CA THR A 759 6.64 1.98 44.98
C THR A 759 6.75 3.46 45.37
N GLY A 760 7.42 4.26 44.53
CA GLY A 760 7.61 5.69 44.81
C GLY A 760 8.72 6.03 45.81
N SER A 761 9.56 5.07 46.19
CA SER A 761 10.73 5.33 47.06
C SER A 761 11.95 5.93 46.35
N GLY A 762 11.85 6.21 45.04
CA GLY A 762 12.93 6.81 44.24
C GLY A 762 13.94 5.81 43.65
N LYS A 763 13.63 4.51 43.60
CA LYS A 763 14.57 3.47 43.11
C LYS A 763 15.10 3.76 41.72
N THR A 764 14.22 4.01 40.75
CA THR A 764 14.59 4.26 39.35
C THR A 764 15.56 5.43 39.24
N THR A 765 15.25 6.55 39.91
CA THR A 765 16.12 7.73 40.00
C THR A 765 17.50 7.37 40.54
N THR A 766 17.58 6.61 41.63
CA THR A 766 18.86 6.18 42.21
C THR A 766 19.64 5.26 41.27
N LEU A 767 18.99 4.29 40.63
CA LEU A 767 19.65 3.38 39.69
C LEU A 767 20.22 4.12 38.48
N TYR A 768 19.45 5.06 37.94
CA TYR A 768 19.88 5.88 36.82
C TYR A 768 21.03 6.82 37.19
N SER A 769 20.99 7.44 38.38
CA SER A 769 22.11 8.23 38.88
C SER A 769 23.39 7.41 39.02
N ILE A 770 23.29 6.17 39.51
CA ILE A 770 24.45 5.26 39.61
C ILE A 770 25.00 4.96 38.21
N LEU A 771 24.14 4.61 37.24
CA LEU A 771 24.55 4.34 35.86
C LEU A 771 25.24 5.54 35.21
N ASN A 772 24.68 6.72 35.38
CA ASN A 772 25.23 7.94 34.82
C ASN A 772 26.62 8.24 35.41
N GLU A 773 26.83 8.00 36.72
CA GLU A 773 28.10 8.22 37.42
C GLU A 773 29.18 7.21 37.01
N ILE A 774 28.82 5.93 36.82
CA ILE A 774 29.78 4.91 36.39
C ILE A 774 30.00 4.91 34.87
N SER A 775 29.11 5.50 34.07
CA SER A 775 29.21 5.44 32.61
C SER A 775 30.53 6.00 32.09
N SER A 776 31.14 5.29 31.14
CA SER A 776 32.35 5.73 30.43
C SER A 776 32.28 5.28 28.98
N PRO A 777 32.96 5.97 28.04
CA PRO A 777 32.95 5.60 26.61
C PRO A 777 33.44 4.19 26.30
N ASP A 778 34.23 3.61 27.20
CA ASP A 778 34.80 2.26 27.07
C ASP A 778 33.91 1.16 27.65
N MET A 779 32.75 1.53 28.23
CA MET A 779 31.79 0.58 28.80
C MET A 779 30.49 0.54 28.00
N LYS A 780 30.06 -0.67 27.65
CA LYS A 780 28.77 -0.95 27.02
C LYS A 780 27.71 -1.22 28.07
N ILE A 781 26.82 -0.25 28.27
CA ILE A 781 25.71 -0.34 29.22
C ILE A 781 24.40 -0.59 28.46
N ILE A 782 23.65 -1.62 28.89
CA ILE A 782 22.33 -1.94 28.33
C ILE A 782 21.27 -2.03 29.44
N THR A 783 20.11 -1.40 29.26
CA THR A 783 18.99 -1.45 30.22
C THR A 783 17.77 -2.15 29.66
N ILE A 784 17.03 -2.85 30.52
CA ILE A 784 15.76 -3.55 30.21
C ILE A 784 14.69 -3.02 31.16
N GLU A 785 13.63 -2.40 30.65
CA GLU A 785 12.73 -1.57 31.45
C GLU A 785 11.24 -1.70 31.08
N ASP A 786 10.34 -1.22 31.96
CA ASP A 786 8.88 -1.33 31.80
C ASP A 786 8.09 -0.17 32.47
N PRO A 787 7.89 0.97 31.79
CA PRO A 787 8.60 1.46 30.60
C PRO A 787 9.93 2.12 30.97
N ILE A 788 10.67 2.60 29.96
CA ILE A 788 11.80 3.52 30.19
C ILE A 788 11.27 4.83 30.82
N GLU A 789 11.81 5.23 31.98
CA GLU A 789 11.35 6.43 32.71
C GLU A 789 12.06 7.71 32.27
N TYR A 790 13.37 7.64 32.05
CA TYR A 790 14.20 8.74 31.52
C TYR A 790 15.12 8.22 30.42
N GLN A 791 15.46 9.08 29.47
CA GLN A 791 16.45 8.77 28.46
C GLN A 791 17.84 9.15 28.99
N LEU A 792 18.78 8.19 28.97
CA LEU A 792 20.16 8.38 29.41
C LEU A 792 21.08 8.47 28.20
N ASP A 793 21.92 9.50 28.15
CA ASP A 793 22.88 9.69 27.07
C ASP A 793 23.95 8.59 27.09
N GLY A 794 24.25 8.01 25.92
CA GLY A 794 25.30 7.00 25.77
C GLY A 794 24.94 5.59 26.25
N ILE A 795 23.70 5.36 26.72
CA ILE A 795 23.24 4.06 27.23
C ILE A 795 22.18 3.48 26.28
N LEU A 796 22.30 2.19 25.94
CA LEU A 796 21.30 1.50 25.13
C LEU A 796 20.14 1.04 26.02
N GLN A 797 18.97 1.68 25.92
CA GLN A 797 17.80 1.34 26.71
C GLN A 797 16.75 0.57 25.88
N THR A 798 16.27 -0.56 26.39
CA THR A 798 15.20 -1.36 25.76
C THR A 798 14.00 -1.51 26.69
N GLN A 799 12.80 -1.57 26.11
CA GLN A 799 11.55 -1.71 26.83
C GLN A 799 10.91 -3.08 26.54
N ILE A 800 10.39 -3.75 27.57
CA ILE A 800 9.67 -5.03 27.40
C ILE A 800 8.28 -4.82 26.77
N ASN A 801 7.77 -5.85 26.09
CA ASN A 801 6.43 -5.85 25.50
C ASN A 801 5.56 -6.92 26.16
N LYS A 802 4.68 -6.51 27.08
CA LYS A 802 3.79 -7.42 27.83
C LYS A 802 2.78 -8.20 26.99
N LYS A 803 2.51 -7.77 25.75
CA LYS A 803 1.61 -8.48 24.81
C LYS A 803 2.36 -9.40 23.84
N GLY A 804 3.69 -9.42 23.87
CA GLY A 804 4.54 -10.26 23.01
C GLY A 804 5.45 -11.19 23.82
N SER A 805 6.30 -11.96 23.13
CA SER A 805 7.27 -12.90 23.72
C SER A 805 8.54 -12.25 24.31
N TYR A 806 8.56 -10.90 24.44
CA TYR A 806 9.73 -10.12 24.87
C TYR A 806 9.56 -9.63 26.32
N THR A 807 9.83 -10.53 27.27
CA THR A 807 9.77 -10.37 28.74
C THR A 807 11.14 -9.97 29.30
N PHE A 808 11.25 -9.68 30.61
CA PHE A 808 12.55 -9.38 31.25
C PHE A 808 13.55 -10.55 31.09
N GLY A 809 13.14 -11.79 31.37
CA GLY A 809 13.99 -12.97 31.21
C GLY A 809 14.43 -13.22 29.77
N THR A 810 13.51 -13.13 28.79
CA THR A 810 13.87 -13.34 27.38
C THR A 810 14.73 -12.20 26.82
N ALA A 811 14.47 -10.95 27.20
CA ALA A 811 15.30 -9.80 26.84
C ALA A 811 16.71 -9.93 27.42
N LEU A 812 16.84 -10.30 28.70
CA LEU A 812 18.12 -10.45 29.37
C LEU A 812 18.98 -11.54 28.69
N ARG A 813 18.40 -12.70 28.39
CA ARG A 813 19.09 -13.78 27.65
C ARG A 813 19.51 -13.36 26.22
N ALA A 814 18.72 -12.52 25.57
CA ALA A 814 19.06 -12.01 24.24
C ALA A 814 20.23 -11.02 24.29
N LEU A 815 20.25 -10.15 25.30
CA LEU A 815 21.23 -9.09 25.45
C LEU A 815 22.59 -9.59 25.94
N LEU A 816 22.67 -10.72 26.63
CA LEU A 816 23.97 -11.34 26.96
C LEU A 816 24.80 -11.69 25.71
N ARG A 817 24.18 -11.86 24.53
CA ARG A 817 24.90 -12.03 23.25
C ARG A 817 25.40 -10.71 22.64
N GLN A 818 25.07 -9.58 23.26
CA GLN A 818 25.54 -8.26 22.85
C GLN A 818 26.81 -7.84 23.59
N ASP A 819 27.40 -8.70 24.42
CA ASP A 819 28.63 -8.41 25.16
C ASP A 819 28.56 -7.10 25.99
N PRO A 820 27.55 -6.93 26.87
CA PRO A 820 27.46 -5.77 27.74
C PRO A 820 28.44 -5.86 28.91
N ASP A 821 29.00 -4.73 29.36
CA ASP A 821 29.78 -4.67 30.61
C ASP A 821 28.85 -4.54 31.84
N VAL A 822 27.82 -3.69 31.69
CA VAL A 822 26.85 -3.39 32.74
C VAL A 822 25.43 -3.57 32.22
N ILE A 823 24.59 -4.25 33.00
CA ILE A 823 23.20 -4.49 32.67
C ILE A 823 22.29 -3.93 33.77
N LEU A 824 21.33 -3.09 33.39
CA LEU A 824 20.22 -2.70 34.27
C LEU A 824 18.98 -3.53 33.94
N VAL A 825 18.46 -4.26 34.92
CA VAL A 825 17.13 -4.85 34.83
C VAL A 825 16.21 -4.00 35.69
N GLY A 826 15.17 -3.40 35.11
CA GLY A 826 14.29 -2.46 35.83
C GLY A 826 13.78 -3.02 37.15
N GLU A 827 13.44 -4.31 37.17
CA GLU A 827 13.02 -5.03 38.37
C GLU A 827 13.13 -6.55 38.20
N ILE A 828 13.42 -7.25 39.29
CA ILE A 828 13.34 -8.72 39.34
C ILE A 828 12.00 -9.10 39.99
N ARG A 829 11.11 -9.71 39.21
CA ARG A 829 9.75 -10.08 39.68
C ARG A 829 9.50 -11.57 39.77
N ASP A 830 10.16 -12.34 38.91
CA ASP A 830 9.95 -13.78 38.71
C ASP A 830 11.27 -14.55 38.81
N GLU A 831 11.13 -15.87 38.93
CA GLU A 831 12.23 -16.83 39.07
C GLU A 831 13.15 -16.84 37.84
N GLU A 832 12.59 -16.81 36.63
CA GLU A 832 13.37 -16.84 35.39
C GLU A 832 14.32 -15.62 35.27
N THR A 833 13.81 -14.43 35.58
CA THR A 833 14.60 -13.19 35.56
C THR A 833 15.68 -13.22 36.63
N ALA A 834 15.36 -13.74 37.83
CA ALA A 834 16.31 -13.87 38.93
C ALA A 834 17.45 -14.85 38.59
N GLU A 835 17.12 -16.03 38.08
CA GLU A 835 18.09 -17.06 37.67
C GLU A 835 19.02 -16.54 36.56
N THR A 836 18.44 -15.88 35.54
CA THR A 836 19.23 -15.30 34.44
C THR A 836 20.15 -14.19 34.95
N ALA A 837 19.69 -13.35 35.88
CA ALA A 837 20.50 -12.30 36.48
C ALA A 837 21.69 -12.84 37.28
N ILE A 838 21.48 -13.91 38.05
CA ILE A 838 22.53 -14.62 38.78
C ILE A 838 23.56 -15.20 37.82
N ASN A 839 23.11 -15.92 36.78
CA ASN A 839 24.01 -16.51 35.79
C ASN A 839 24.84 -15.44 35.05
N ALA A 840 24.24 -14.30 34.71
CA ALA A 840 24.95 -13.18 34.11
C ALA A 840 26.04 -12.62 35.04
N ALA A 841 25.74 -12.47 36.33
CA ALA A 841 26.71 -12.01 37.32
C ALA A 841 27.86 -12.99 37.53
N LEU A 842 27.57 -14.30 37.60
CA LEU A 842 28.58 -15.36 37.73
C LEU A 842 29.46 -15.50 36.48
N THR A 843 28.97 -15.08 35.31
CA THR A 843 29.72 -15.09 34.04
C THR A 843 30.51 -13.81 33.78
N GLY A 844 30.58 -12.90 34.75
CA GLY A 844 31.47 -11.74 34.71
C GLY A 844 30.81 -10.40 34.36
N HIS A 845 29.48 -10.28 34.44
CA HIS A 845 28.76 -9.03 34.18
C HIS A 845 28.40 -8.30 35.47
N LEU A 846 28.37 -6.96 35.46
CA LEU A 846 27.78 -6.18 36.54
C LEU A 846 26.29 -6.00 36.30
N LEU A 847 25.45 -6.47 37.22
CA LEU A 847 24.01 -6.27 37.19
C LEU A 847 23.55 -5.28 38.25
N ILE A 848 22.72 -4.34 37.82
CA ILE A 848 22.01 -3.42 38.70
C ILE A 848 20.52 -3.67 38.52
N SER A 849 19.77 -3.79 39.61
CA SER A 849 18.33 -3.99 39.51
C SER A 849 17.58 -3.50 40.74
N SER A 850 16.24 -3.56 40.68
CA SER A 850 15.37 -3.26 41.81
C SER A 850 14.57 -4.47 42.29
N LEU A 851 14.25 -4.46 43.60
CA LEU A 851 13.37 -5.42 44.25
C LEU A 851 12.37 -4.72 45.16
N HIS A 852 11.17 -5.30 45.29
CA HIS A 852 10.15 -4.80 46.20
C HIS A 852 10.27 -5.45 47.59
N THR A 853 11.12 -4.88 48.43
CA THR A 853 11.18 -5.20 49.88
C THR A 853 11.17 -3.92 50.71
N ASN A 854 10.83 -4.04 51.99
CA ASN A 854 10.77 -2.89 52.90
C ASN A 854 12.13 -2.55 53.54
N ASP A 855 13.06 -3.50 53.53
CA ASP A 855 14.41 -3.36 54.07
C ASP A 855 15.41 -4.18 53.24
N SER A 856 16.70 -3.94 53.47
CA SER A 856 17.82 -4.49 52.71
C SER A 856 18.05 -5.98 52.97
N VAL A 857 17.87 -6.43 54.22
CA VAL A 857 18.10 -7.83 54.63
C VAL A 857 16.97 -8.75 54.14
N GLY A 858 15.73 -8.27 54.12
CA GLY A 858 14.57 -8.98 53.56
C GLY A 858 14.67 -9.24 52.05
N ALA A 859 15.56 -8.54 51.35
CA ALA A 859 15.88 -8.82 49.95
C ALA A 859 16.50 -10.21 49.76
N ILE A 860 17.26 -10.71 50.74
CA ILE A 860 17.81 -12.08 50.75
C ILE A 860 16.66 -13.09 50.68
N GLN A 861 15.71 -12.98 51.60
CA GLN A 861 14.55 -13.88 51.63
C GLN A 861 13.71 -13.78 50.36
N ARG A 862 13.60 -12.57 49.77
CA ARG A 862 12.88 -12.37 48.52
C ARG A 862 13.54 -13.12 47.36
N LEU A 863 14.87 -13.08 47.24
CA LEU A 863 15.60 -13.83 46.21
C LEU A 863 15.49 -15.34 46.41
N ILE A 864 15.59 -15.82 47.65
CA ILE A 864 15.36 -17.24 47.98
C ILE A 864 13.95 -17.68 47.57
N ASN A 865 12.94 -16.86 47.85
CA ASN A 865 11.55 -17.12 47.43
C ASN A 865 11.34 -17.09 45.91
N LEU A 866 12.29 -16.52 45.16
CA LEU A 866 12.32 -16.51 43.69
C LEU A 866 13.21 -17.64 43.13
N GLY A 867 13.59 -18.62 43.94
CA GLY A 867 14.33 -19.80 43.48
C GLY A 867 15.87 -19.64 43.49
N VAL A 868 16.41 -18.51 43.95
CA VAL A 868 17.87 -18.32 44.03
C VAL A 868 18.43 -19.08 45.25
N SER A 869 19.45 -19.92 45.02
CA SER A 869 20.10 -20.65 46.10
C SER A 869 20.94 -19.74 46.99
N THR A 870 21.18 -20.13 48.24
CA THR A 870 22.04 -19.37 49.16
C THR A 870 23.48 -19.29 48.67
N ASP A 871 23.96 -20.33 47.99
CA ASP A 871 25.31 -20.40 47.44
C ASP A 871 25.48 -19.43 46.26
N ASP A 872 24.49 -19.38 45.37
CA ASP A 872 24.46 -18.42 44.27
C ASP A 872 24.37 -16.99 44.77
N LEU A 873 23.53 -16.73 45.78
CA LEU A 873 23.36 -15.40 46.36
C LEU A 873 24.67 -14.89 46.98
N THR A 874 25.34 -15.72 47.77
CA THR A 874 26.61 -15.35 48.44
C THR A 874 27.75 -15.11 47.46
N THR A 875 27.72 -15.78 46.31
CA THR A 875 28.72 -15.67 45.26
C THR A 875 28.45 -14.51 44.30
N ALA A 876 27.20 -14.30 43.89
CA ALA A 876 26.84 -13.37 42.82
C ALA A 876 26.48 -11.96 43.32
N VAL A 877 25.95 -11.79 44.54
CA VAL A 877 25.46 -10.49 45.02
C VAL A 877 26.58 -9.69 45.70
N ASN A 878 26.74 -8.42 45.30
CA ASN A 878 27.68 -7.48 45.90
C ASN A 878 27.06 -6.77 47.12
N GLY A 879 25.81 -6.35 47.01
CA GLY A 879 25.12 -5.67 48.10
C GLY A 879 23.69 -5.26 47.77
N PHE A 880 23.01 -4.79 48.81
CA PHE A 880 21.63 -4.34 48.79
C PHE A 880 21.54 -2.92 49.33
N ILE A 881 20.76 -2.09 48.65
CA ILE A 881 20.38 -0.76 49.08
C ILE A 881 18.90 -0.86 49.44
N ALA A 882 18.48 -0.33 50.59
CA ALA A 882 17.07 -0.09 50.82
C ALA A 882 16.85 1.40 51.06
N GLN A 883 15.82 1.96 50.42
CA GLN A 883 15.56 3.39 50.47
C GLN A 883 14.08 3.76 50.62
N ARG A 884 13.84 4.92 51.23
CA ARG A 884 12.55 5.60 51.30
C ARG A 884 12.74 7.11 51.12
N LEU A 885 11.67 7.80 50.73
CA LEU A 885 11.68 9.26 50.61
C LEU A 885 11.01 9.90 51.82
N VAL A 886 11.71 10.86 52.43
CA VAL A 886 11.16 11.78 53.44
C VAL A 886 11.01 13.17 52.84
N ARG A 887 10.01 13.92 53.28
CA ARG A 887 9.83 15.32 52.90
C ARG A 887 10.95 16.19 53.49
N THR A 888 11.48 17.10 52.68
CA THR A 888 12.50 18.06 53.10
C THR A 888 11.84 19.30 53.69
N LEU A 889 12.32 19.78 54.82
CA LEU A 889 11.85 21.01 55.44
C LEU A 889 12.09 22.21 54.52
N CYS A 890 11.08 23.07 54.39
CA CYS A 890 11.23 24.35 53.68
C CYS A 890 12.18 25.28 54.46
N GLU A 891 12.77 26.27 53.78
CA GLU A 891 13.58 27.34 54.38
C GLU A 891 12.86 28.07 55.53
N CYS A 892 11.52 28.06 55.56
CA CYS A 892 10.72 28.65 56.63
C CYS A 892 10.68 27.83 57.94
N LYS A 893 11.46 26.74 58.02
CA LYS A 893 11.55 25.86 59.20
C LYS A 893 11.82 26.65 60.48
N LYS A 894 11.24 26.18 61.59
CA LYS A 894 11.39 26.78 62.93
C LYS A 894 12.08 25.81 63.86
N GLU A 895 13.02 26.29 64.66
CA GLU A 895 13.66 25.48 65.70
C GLU A 895 12.62 25.05 66.76
N LYS A 896 12.68 23.79 67.17
CA LYS A 896 11.87 23.16 68.23
C LYS A 896 12.81 22.57 69.27
N THR A 897 12.52 22.77 70.55
CA THR A 897 13.19 22.09 71.66
C THR A 897 12.77 20.61 71.72
N ILE A 898 13.72 19.71 71.96
CA ILE A 898 13.49 18.26 72.01
C ILE A 898 12.70 17.90 73.28
N GLU A 899 11.59 17.17 73.13
CA GLU A 899 10.83 16.62 74.27
C GLU A 899 11.55 15.40 74.88
N GLU A 900 11.35 15.12 76.17
CA GLU A 900 12.02 13.98 76.84
C GLU A 900 11.71 12.62 76.16
N SER A 901 10.51 12.45 75.62
CA SER A 901 10.12 11.26 74.84
C SER A 901 10.88 11.15 73.51
N GLU A 902 11.10 12.27 72.82
CA GLU A 902 11.87 12.34 71.57
C GLU A 902 13.37 12.08 71.86
N LYS A 903 13.89 12.63 72.95
CA LYS A 903 15.28 12.47 73.39
C LYS A 903 15.64 11.02 73.70
N ALA A 904 14.74 10.29 74.36
CA ALA A 904 14.94 8.87 74.66
C ALA A 904 15.08 8.04 73.37
N ILE A 905 14.23 8.30 72.37
CA ILE A 905 14.26 7.61 71.08
C ILE A 905 15.53 7.96 70.29
N ILE A 906 15.87 9.25 70.21
CA ILE A 906 17.09 9.72 69.52
C ILE A 906 18.33 9.08 70.13
N THR A 907 18.45 9.10 71.46
CA THR A 907 19.61 8.53 72.16
C THR A 907 19.73 7.02 71.90
N LYS A 908 18.63 6.28 72.06
CA LYS A 908 18.58 4.83 71.80
C LYS A 908 19.07 4.47 70.40
N VAL A 909 18.65 5.22 69.38
CA VAL A 909 19.02 4.94 67.99
C VAL A 909 20.46 5.37 67.70
N LEU A 910 20.91 6.53 68.19
CA LEU A 910 22.29 6.99 67.98
C LEU A 910 23.34 6.12 68.69
N ASP A 911 22.98 5.49 69.81
CA ASP A 911 23.83 4.53 70.53
C ASP A 911 23.90 3.17 69.83
N SER A 912 22.92 2.84 68.98
CA SER A 912 22.93 1.62 68.17
C SER A 912 23.79 1.69 66.90
N ILE A 913 24.33 2.87 66.58
CA ILE A 913 25.22 3.06 65.42
C ILE A 913 26.59 2.43 65.73
N SER A 914 27.07 1.56 64.85
CA SER A 914 28.37 0.91 65.00
C SER A 914 29.53 1.93 65.03
N PRO A 915 30.58 1.70 65.85
CA PRO A 915 31.78 2.54 65.86
C PRO A 915 32.52 2.63 64.52
N LEU A 916 32.30 1.68 63.61
CA LEU A 916 32.89 1.68 62.26
C LEU A 916 32.27 2.76 61.34
N VAL A 917 31.09 3.27 61.70
CA VAL A 917 30.40 4.30 60.92
C VAL A 917 31.02 5.67 61.19
N SER A 918 31.80 6.16 60.23
CA SER A 918 32.55 7.42 60.33
C SER A 918 31.70 8.63 59.96
N ILE A 919 30.66 8.93 60.76
CA ILE A 919 29.78 10.10 60.55
C ILE A 919 29.88 11.05 61.76
N PRO A 920 30.05 12.37 61.55
CA PRO A 920 29.98 13.33 62.64
C PRO A 920 28.61 13.28 63.32
N LYS A 921 28.54 12.87 64.59
CA LYS A 921 27.28 12.91 65.34
C LYS A 921 26.89 14.38 65.59
N PRO A 922 25.73 14.86 65.10
CA PRO A 922 25.31 16.25 65.31
C PRO A 922 25.21 16.56 66.80
N GLN A 923 25.94 17.55 67.30
CA GLN A 923 25.90 17.99 68.71
C GLN A 923 24.73 18.94 69.00
N THR A 924 23.61 18.81 68.28
CA THR A 924 22.48 19.75 68.39
C THR A 924 21.41 19.20 69.34
N ASN A 925 21.03 19.98 70.36
CA ASN A 925 19.85 19.71 71.21
C ASN A 925 18.57 20.29 70.60
N LYS A 926 18.52 20.46 69.28
CA LYS A 926 17.43 21.15 68.59
C LYS A 926 16.91 20.28 67.45
N LEU A 927 15.59 20.16 67.38
CA LEU A 927 14.88 19.66 66.21
C LEU A 927 14.28 20.84 65.44
N PHE A 928 13.69 20.55 64.29
CA PHE A 928 13.03 21.53 63.47
C PHE A 928 11.58 21.13 63.21
N SER A 929 10.71 22.12 63.13
CA SER A 929 9.28 21.99 62.84
C SER A 929 8.92 22.74 61.56
N PRO A 930 7.88 22.30 60.82
CA PRO A 930 7.47 22.92 59.57
C PRO A 930 6.95 24.35 59.81
N GLY A 931 7.47 25.33 59.06
CA GLY A 931 6.95 26.69 59.03
C GLY A 931 5.76 26.85 58.09
N LYS A 932 5.30 28.10 57.90
CA LYS A 932 4.27 28.45 56.91
C LYS A 932 4.74 29.66 56.10
N CYS A 933 4.94 29.48 54.79
CA CYS A 933 5.25 30.58 53.88
C CYS A 933 4.69 30.30 52.47
N SER A 934 4.66 31.32 51.62
CA SER A 934 4.23 31.22 50.22
C SER A 934 5.07 30.22 49.41
N LYS A 935 6.39 30.15 49.62
CA LYS A 935 7.28 29.21 48.89
C LYS A 935 6.93 27.72 49.05
N CYS A 936 6.21 27.35 50.11
CA CYS A 936 5.75 25.98 50.38
C CYS A 936 4.23 25.88 50.56
N ASN A 937 3.49 26.91 50.13
CA ASN A 937 2.03 26.98 50.23
C ASN A 937 1.47 26.67 51.63
N GLY A 938 2.20 27.09 52.69
CA GLY A 938 1.78 26.88 54.08
C GLY A 938 1.94 25.45 54.62
N ILE A 939 2.52 24.52 53.85
CA ILE A 939 2.71 23.10 54.25
C ILE A 939 3.96 22.92 55.12
N GLY A 940 4.98 23.78 54.93
CA GLY A 940 6.24 23.76 55.68
C GLY A 940 7.30 22.78 55.18
N TYR A 941 7.01 22.03 54.12
CA TYR A 941 7.95 21.15 53.42
C TYR A 941 8.07 21.58 51.96
N LYS A 942 9.24 21.36 51.36
CA LYS A 942 9.50 21.60 49.92
C LYS A 942 10.54 20.61 49.43
N GLY A 943 10.15 19.73 48.51
CA GLY A 943 11.01 18.65 48.01
C GLY A 943 11.07 17.41 48.91
N ARG A 944 11.87 16.43 48.49
CA ARG A 944 12.07 15.15 49.16
C ARG A 944 13.55 14.77 49.16
N THR A 945 13.99 13.98 50.13
CA THR A 945 15.34 13.41 50.21
C THR A 945 15.28 11.93 50.55
N VAL A 946 16.30 11.17 50.13
CA VAL A 946 16.39 9.72 50.36
C VAL A 946 16.91 9.40 51.76
N ILE A 947 16.20 8.63 52.56
CA ILE A 947 16.80 7.89 53.67
C ILE A 947 17.18 6.49 53.16
N SER A 948 18.35 6.00 53.53
CA SER A 948 18.89 4.76 52.97
C SER A 948 19.63 3.90 53.99
N GLU A 949 19.67 2.60 53.72
CA GLU A 949 20.59 1.65 54.32
C GLU A 949 21.31 0.86 53.23
N VAL A 950 22.58 0.52 53.46
CA VAL A 950 23.43 -0.17 52.48
C VAL A 950 24.07 -1.39 53.12
N PHE A 951 23.55 -2.55 52.75
CA PHE A 951 23.98 -3.87 53.21
C PHE A 951 24.96 -4.47 52.20
N VAL A 952 26.25 -4.54 52.56
CA VAL A 952 27.31 -5.10 51.70
C VAL A 952 27.67 -6.50 52.21
N LEU A 953 27.81 -7.46 51.31
CA LEU A 953 28.15 -8.85 51.65
C LEU A 953 29.67 -8.98 51.84
N ASP A 954 30.09 -9.12 53.09
CA ASP A 954 31.44 -9.55 53.47
C ASP A 954 31.48 -11.05 53.79
N ASP A 955 32.66 -11.59 54.09
CA ASP A 955 32.85 -13.03 54.27
C ASP A 955 32.09 -13.58 55.49
N ASP A 956 32.02 -12.82 56.59
CA ASP A 956 31.23 -13.18 57.78
C ASP A 956 29.73 -13.30 57.43
N LEU A 957 29.20 -12.33 56.68
CA LEU A 957 27.81 -12.30 56.28
C LEU A 957 27.49 -13.39 55.25
N ARG A 958 28.42 -13.68 54.33
CA ARG A 958 28.29 -14.79 53.39
C ARG A 958 28.20 -16.13 54.12
N GLU A 959 29.03 -16.35 55.13
CA GLU A 959 28.98 -17.56 55.94
C GLU A 959 27.63 -17.69 56.69
N LEU A 960 27.11 -16.61 57.26
CA LEU A 960 25.80 -16.63 57.92
C LEU A 960 24.65 -16.96 56.96
N ILE A 961 24.70 -16.43 55.73
CA ILE A 961 23.67 -16.71 54.72
C ILE A 961 23.78 -18.15 54.22
N ALA A 962 24.99 -18.65 53.96
CA ALA A 962 25.21 -20.04 53.55
C ALA A 962 24.69 -21.04 54.59
N HIS A 963 24.78 -20.70 55.88
CA HIS A 963 24.23 -21.50 56.98
C HIS A 963 22.75 -21.25 57.29
N ASN A 964 22.03 -20.49 56.46
CA ASN A 964 20.62 -20.15 56.67
C ASN A 964 20.32 -19.51 58.05
N ALA A 965 21.19 -18.62 58.52
CA ALA A 965 20.96 -17.87 59.75
C ALA A 965 19.66 -17.03 59.68
N LEU A 966 19.07 -16.72 60.84
CA LEU A 966 17.86 -15.91 60.88
C LEU A 966 18.15 -14.46 60.46
N LEU A 967 17.23 -13.82 59.74
CA LEU A 967 17.38 -12.44 59.26
C LEU A 967 17.76 -11.42 60.37
N PRO A 968 17.23 -11.50 61.61
CA PRO A 968 17.66 -10.60 62.69
C PRO A 968 19.14 -10.73 63.05
N ASP A 969 19.70 -11.94 62.98
CA ASP A 969 21.12 -12.19 63.29
C ASP A 969 22.01 -11.63 62.19
N ILE A 970 21.61 -11.82 60.92
CA ILE A 970 22.26 -11.21 59.75
C ILE A 970 22.23 -9.69 59.86
N LYS A 971 21.07 -9.10 60.19
CA LYS A 971 20.93 -7.64 60.35
C LYS A 971 21.80 -7.12 61.48
N LYS A 972 21.85 -7.82 62.62
CA LYS A 972 22.70 -7.44 63.75
C LYS A 972 24.18 -7.45 63.36
N LYS A 973 24.65 -8.52 62.72
CA LYS A 973 26.02 -8.64 62.25
C LYS A 973 26.36 -7.58 61.20
N ALA A 974 25.43 -7.26 60.31
CA ALA A 974 25.59 -6.19 59.33
C ALA A 974 25.80 -4.82 59.98
N ILE A 975 25.03 -4.50 61.03
CA ILE A 975 25.21 -3.26 61.80
C ILE A 975 26.58 -3.25 62.47
N GLU A 976 26.99 -4.35 63.11
CA GLU A 976 28.33 -4.49 63.69
C GLU A 976 29.42 -4.20 62.66
N ASN A 977 29.26 -4.71 61.43
CA ASN A 977 30.15 -4.52 60.28
C ASN A 977 29.97 -3.14 59.57
N GLY A 978 29.29 -2.19 60.21
CA GLY A 978 29.24 -0.79 59.79
C GLY A 978 28.09 -0.43 58.84
N MET A 979 27.04 -1.23 58.75
CA MET A 979 25.80 -0.84 58.09
C MET A 979 25.06 0.25 58.89
N LEU A 980 24.75 1.37 58.23
CA LEU A 980 23.85 2.39 58.77
C LEU A 980 22.41 2.06 58.36
N THR A 981 21.51 1.89 59.33
CA THR A 981 20.09 1.58 59.06
C THR A 981 19.30 2.82 58.63
N MET A 982 18.16 2.61 57.97
CA MET A 982 17.27 3.73 57.56
C MET A 982 16.78 4.56 58.76
N GLU A 983 16.54 3.94 59.91
CA GLU A 983 16.12 4.63 61.15
C GLU A 983 17.22 5.56 61.65
N GLN A 984 18.47 5.08 61.66
CA GLN A 984 19.63 5.86 62.06
C GLN A 984 19.87 7.03 61.10
N ASP A 985 19.81 6.80 59.79
CA ASP A 985 19.96 7.87 58.79
C ASP A 985 18.84 8.92 58.87
N ALA A 986 17.58 8.48 59.09
CA ALA A 986 16.44 9.37 59.25
C ALA A 986 16.57 10.29 60.48
N ILE A 987 17.04 9.76 61.63
CA ILE A 987 17.27 10.56 62.83
C ILE A 987 18.42 11.55 62.62
N LEU A 988 19.52 11.14 62.00
CA LEU A 988 20.62 12.06 61.69
C LEU A 988 20.14 13.23 60.83
N LYS A 989 19.33 12.96 59.80
CA LYS A 989 18.73 14.01 58.94
C LYS A 989 17.73 14.90 59.67
N ALA A 990 17.01 14.38 60.65
CA ALA A 990 16.11 15.18 61.48
C ALA A 990 16.91 16.15 62.37
N LEU A 991 18.03 15.71 62.95
CA LEU A 991 18.94 16.55 63.74
C LEU A 991 19.67 17.61 62.92
N GLU A 992 19.97 17.30 61.65
CA GLU A 992 20.54 18.23 60.66
C GLU A 992 19.48 19.25 60.15
N GLY A 993 18.21 19.08 60.51
CA GLY A 993 17.11 19.94 60.07
C GLY A 993 16.79 19.82 58.59
N VAL A 994 17.10 18.67 57.99
CA VAL A 994 16.71 18.31 56.62
C VAL A 994 15.26 17.84 56.60
N THR A 995 14.84 17.06 57.59
CA THR A 995 13.46 16.59 57.76
C THR A 995 13.01 16.70 59.23
N THR A 996 11.83 16.20 59.57
CA THR A 996 11.31 16.17 60.95
C THR A 996 11.31 14.75 61.51
N LEU A 997 11.29 14.63 62.84
CA LEU A 997 11.16 13.33 63.50
C LEU A 997 9.80 12.66 63.23
N GLU A 998 8.74 13.47 63.10
CA GLU A 998 7.41 13.00 62.70
C GLU A 998 7.43 12.38 61.30
N GLU A 999 8.08 13.05 60.36
CA GLU A 999 8.24 12.54 59.00
C GLU A 999 9.11 11.28 58.95
N ALA A 1000 10.17 11.21 59.77
CA ALA A 1000 10.98 10.01 59.92
C ALA A 1000 10.16 8.82 60.41
N ARG A 1001 9.32 9.00 61.45
CA ARG A 1001 8.42 7.95 61.97
C ARG A 1001 7.37 7.51 60.95
N ARG A 1002 6.88 8.44 60.12
CA ARG A 1002 5.90 8.10 59.07
C ARG A 1002 6.41 7.05 58.09
N VAL A 1003 7.73 7.02 57.85
CA VAL A 1003 8.34 6.17 56.82
C VAL A 1003 9.31 5.13 57.38
N THR A 1004 9.47 5.00 58.68
CA THR A 1004 10.34 3.98 59.31
C THR A 1004 9.60 3.27 60.44
N THR A 1005 10.24 2.31 61.10
CA THR A 1005 9.69 1.58 62.25
C THR A 1005 10.02 2.23 63.61
N LEU A 1006 10.45 3.51 63.59
CA LEU A 1006 10.84 4.34 64.75
C LEU A 1006 9.79 4.48 65.85
#